data_AF-A0A821EUY4-F1
#
_entry.id   AF-A0A821EUY4-F1
#
_cell.length_a   1.000
_cell.length_b   1.000
_cell.length_c   1.000
_cell.angle_alpha   90.00
_cell.angle_beta   90.00
_cell.angle_gamma   90.00
#
_symmetry.space_group_name_H-M   'P 1'
#
loop_
_entity.id
_entity.type
_entity.pdbx_description
1 polymer ?
#
loop_
_entity_poly.entity_id
_entity_poly.type
_entity_poly.pdbx_seq_one_letter_code
_entity_poly.pdbx_strand_id
1 'polypeptide(L)'
;YFYLILTRFCSISLYNEEKIDQYCNKCLTYARERSHHCNLCQLCIPIQDHHCFFIGTCIGKHNQRYFLLMLFHLLCAHLIGYIFVCNYLWNEIGGFHLINIFKILFFNIGYVIGFVKTKWQAFICLHHYLVYFDIIFIKLKIIDIMAMNGHTPLMKQSSKSTAIVEVNSLSEDNQHINPADHYGVTSDYSICVDSNNTTYSDEFIESKYIYEMNHCEVDHRTKRVEIIPRKYQYNFRTKRQVKRTGVMLVGWGGNNGTTFTGATIANRDQITWMRKEGEQFPNYYGSLTQSTTIRIGSNNEGKEVHIPFNTILPMLHPNDIVIGGWDINGVNLYEGMKRACVFDYALQEKLKPMMSQLKPLPSIYYPDFIAANQEDRADNLIPKGTKQQDLEHIRNDIRTFKKTHNLEQVIVLWTANTERYVDVRPGLNQTSDEILRSIAANEDEISPSNIFACAAILENCPYLNGSPQNTLVPGIIELATKHHVFIGGDDFKSGQTKLKSVLADFLVSAGLKVQSIVSYNHLGNNDGKNLSAPQQFRSKEISKSNVVDDMVGANHLLYNKKTNEHPDHVVVIKYVPFVKDSKRAMDEYISSIFMNGLNTIAIHNTCEDSLLASPLIIDLVILTELMTRITYKTNDNEEYQSFESVLSILSYLLKAPMVPPGTPVINALFKQHRCITNILSACAGIAMDTDMLLEHKTRLPKPIKLQL
;
A
#
# COMPACT_ATOMS: atom_id res chain seq x y z
N TYR A 1 3.70 5.27 -30.58
CA TYR A 1 4.65 6.41 -30.65
C TYR A 1 4.04 7.74 -30.19
N PHE A 2 2.74 8.01 -30.42
CA PHE A 2 2.06 9.23 -29.93
C PHE A 2 1.76 9.26 -28.40
N TYR A 3 1.90 8.14 -27.70
CA TYR A 3 1.67 8.04 -26.24
C TYR A 3 2.91 8.38 -25.38
N LEU A 4 4.07 8.57 -26.01
CA LEU A 4 5.37 8.76 -25.34
C LEU A 4 5.80 10.23 -25.22
N ILE A 5 4.98 11.18 -25.69
CA ILE A 5 5.30 12.62 -25.67
C ILE A 5 4.52 13.38 -24.59
N LEU A 6 3.47 12.79 -24.00
CA LEU A 6 2.60 13.47 -23.02
C LEU A 6 3.05 13.36 -21.55
N THR A 7 4.08 12.58 -21.21
CA THR A 7 4.43 12.26 -19.81
C THR A 7 5.71 12.93 -19.28
N ARG A 8 6.17 14.04 -19.87
CA ARG A 8 7.23 14.87 -19.28
C ARG A 8 6.80 16.32 -19.08
N PHE A 9 5.98 16.54 -18.05
CA PHE A 9 5.75 17.85 -17.47
C PHE A 9 5.92 17.78 -15.95
N CYS A 10 7.16 17.88 -15.48
CA CYS A 10 7.56 18.73 -14.36
C CYS A 10 9.07 18.50 -14.11
N SER A 11 9.92 19.32 -14.71
CA SER A 11 11.30 19.44 -14.27
C SER A 11 11.73 20.87 -14.55
N ILE A 12 11.60 21.69 -13.51
CA ILE A 12 12.12 23.05 -13.44
C ILE A 12 13.65 22.94 -13.46
N SER A 13 14.27 23.40 -14.54
CA SER A 13 15.71 23.71 -14.56
C SER A 13 15.91 24.95 -13.71
N LEU A 14 16.67 24.82 -12.63
CA LEU A 14 17.19 25.92 -11.83
C LEU A 14 18.46 26.50 -12.49
N TYR A 15 18.70 27.78 -12.18
CA TYR A 15 19.88 28.61 -12.46
C TYR A 15 20.08 29.16 -13.89
N ASN A 16 19.46 30.32 -14.12
CA ASN A 16 20.15 31.54 -14.54
C ASN A 16 19.39 32.73 -13.95
N GLU A 17 20.09 33.75 -13.45
CA GLU A 17 19.53 34.97 -12.86
C GLU A 17 18.66 35.72 -13.89
N GLU A 18 17.36 35.44 -13.95
CA GLU A 18 16.39 36.17 -14.77
C GLU A 18 15.59 37.14 -13.86
N LYS A 19 15.48 38.41 -14.30
CA LYS A 19 14.78 39.49 -13.59
C LYS A 19 13.32 39.14 -13.27
N ILE A 20 12.92 39.42 -12.03
CA ILE A 20 11.57 39.22 -11.50
C ILE A 20 10.85 40.58 -11.50
N ASP A 21 9.94 40.79 -12.45
CA ASP A 21 9.40 42.15 -12.70
C ASP A 21 7.92 42.34 -12.31
N GLN A 22 7.13 41.29 -12.02
CA GLN A 22 5.68 41.47 -11.75
C GLN A 22 5.08 40.44 -10.78
N TYR A 23 4.33 40.90 -9.77
CA TYR A 23 3.59 40.04 -8.84
C TYR A 23 2.22 39.65 -9.40
N CYS A 24 1.87 38.35 -9.37
CA CYS A 24 0.56 37.87 -9.80
C CYS A 24 -0.40 37.73 -8.60
N ASN A 25 -1.43 38.57 -8.55
CA ASN A 25 -2.44 38.52 -7.48
C ASN A 25 -3.30 37.25 -7.48
N LYS A 26 -3.36 36.49 -8.58
CA LYS A 26 -4.12 35.23 -8.66
C LYS A 26 -3.30 34.02 -8.20
N CYS A 27 -2.00 34.00 -8.48
CA CYS A 27 -1.10 32.93 -8.06
C CYS A 27 -0.38 33.22 -6.74
N LEU A 28 -0.52 34.44 -6.19
CA LEU A 28 0.16 34.90 -4.96
C LEU A 28 1.68 34.69 -4.98
N THR A 29 2.29 34.88 -6.15
CA THR A 29 3.73 34.74 -6.36
C THR A 29 4.22 35.72 -7.41
N TYR A 30 5.51 36.04 -7.38
CA TYR A 30 6.14 36.80 -8.44
C TYR A 30 6.23 35.98 -9.74
N ALA A 31 5.71 36.55 -10.81
CA ALA A 31 5.74 35.99 -12.14
C ALA A 31 7.08 36.29 -12.82
N ARG A 32 7.60 35.31 -13.56
CA ARG A 32 8.83 35.44 -14.35
C ARG A 32 8.63 36.43 -15.49
N GLU A 33 9.71 36.92 -16.07
CA GLU A 33 9.70 37.89 -17.19
C GLU A 33 8.69 37.49 -18.30
N ARG A 34 7.85 38.45 -18.72
CA ARG A 34 6.84 38.29 -19.79
C ARG A 34 5.87 37.11 -19.58
N SER A 35 5.56 36.76 -18.33
CA SER A 35 4.57 35.73 -18.01
C SER A 35 3.14 36.27 -18.04
N HIS A 36 2.19 35.46 -18.49
CA HIS A 36 0.76 35.77 -18.42
C HIS A 36 0.00 34.71 -17.61
N HIS A 37 -0.94 35.14 -16.78
CA HIS A 37 -1.78 34.23 -15.99
C HIS A 37 -2.89 33.66 -16.87
N CYS A 38 -2.92 32.33 -17.03
CA CYS A 38 -3.99 31.66 -17.74
C CYS A 38 -5.14 31.30 -16.79
N ASN A 39 -6.34 31.82 -17.03
CA ASN A 39 -7.53 31.48 -16.22
C ASN A 39 -8.02 30.03 -16.40
N LEU A 40 -7.57 29.32 -17.44
CA LEU A 40 -7.95 27.91 -17.65
C LEU A 40 -6.99 26.97 -16.91
N CYS A 41 -5.68 27.27 -16.95
CA CYS A 41 -4.68 26.48 -16.22
C CYS A 41 -4.44 26.94 -14.78
N GLN A 42 -4.97 28.12 -14.39
CA GLN A 42 -4.78 28.75 -13.07
C GLN A 42 -3.31 28.95 -12.68
N LEU A 43 -2.45 29.18 -13.69
CA LEU A 43 -1.00 29.30 -13.55
C LEU A 43 -0.46 30.44 -14.42
N CYS A 44 0.62 31.07 -13.96
CA CYS A 44 1.40 32.02 -14.77
C CYS A 44 2.35 31.26 -15.71
N ILE A 45 2.19 31.49 -17.01
CA ILE A 45 2.96 30.82 -18.05
C ILE A 45 3.98 31.80 -18.65
N PRO A 46 5.30 31.49 -18.60
CA PRO A 46 6.34 32.36 -19.17
C PRO A 46 6.24 32.44 -20.69
N ILE A 47 6.26 33.67 -21.23
CA ILE A 47 6.12 33.96 -22.66
C ILE A 47 4.94 33.16 -23.23
N GLN A 48 3.78 33.31 -22.59
CA GLN A 48 2.57 32.62 -23.01
C GLN A 48 2.18 33.08 -24.43
N ASP A 49 1.98 32.12 -25.32
CA ASP A 49 1.39 32.36 -26.63
C ASP A 49 -0.15 32.26 -26.52
N HIS A 50 -0.66 31.06 -26.23
CA HIS A 50 -2.10 30.85 -26.03
C HIS A 50 -2.38 29.60 -25.18
N HIS A 51 -3.63 29.44 -24.73
CA HIS A 51 -4.12 28.16 -24.24
C HIS A 51 -4.64 27.33 -25.42
N CYS A 52 -3.98 26.21 -25.73
CA CYS A 52 -4.38 25.37 -26.84
C CYS A 52 -5.52 24.46 -26.39
N PHE A 53 -6.73 24.74 -26.89
CA PHE A 53 -7.92 23.94 -26.60
C PHE A 53 -7.75 22.47 -26.99
N PHE A 54 -7.08 22.19 -28.12
CA PHE A 54 -6.93 20.83 -28.64
C PHE A 54 -6.03 19.93 -27.78
N ILE A 55 -5.02 20.51 -27.12
CA ILE A 55 -4.09 19.77 -26.26
C ILE A 55 -4.47 19.92 -24.77
N GLY A 56 -5.39 20.84 -24.45
CA GLY A 56 -5.83 21.11 -23.08
C GLY A 56 -4.74 21.74 -22.21
N THR A 57 -3.76 22.44 -22.80
CA THR A 57 -2.64 23.05 -22.05
C THR A 57 -2.18 24.36 -22.68
N CYS A 58 -1.50 25.18 -21.89
CA CYS A 58 -0.90 26.43 -22.37
C CYS A 58 0.38 26.18 -23.18
N ILE A 59 0.51 26.90 -24.30
CA ILE A 59 1.73 26.95 -25.10
C ILE A 59 2.52 28.19 -24.68
N GLY A 60 3.79 28.02 -24.31
CA GLY A 60 4.70 29.09 -23.90
C GLY A 60 6.16 28.66 -23.98
N LYS A 61 7.07 29.42 -23.34
CA LYS A 61 8.55 29.30 -23.46
C LYS A 61 9.06 27.84 -23.46
N HIS A 62 8.53 27.00 -22.58
CA HIS A 62 9.06 25.65 -22.35
C HIS A 62 8.52 24.56 -23.27
N ASN A 63 7.38 24.76 -23.93
CA ASN A 63 6.75 23.74 -24.78
C ASN A 63 6.42 24.19 -26.22
N GLN A 64 6.63 25.47 -26.55
CA GLN A 64 6.39 26.02 -27.88
C GLN A 64 7.11 25.25 -29.00
N ARG A 65 8.37 24.83 -28.78
CA ARG A 65 9.13 24.03 -29.78
C ARG A 65 8.46 22.70 -30.12
N TYR A 66 7.84 22.04 -29.14
CA TYR A 66 7.17 20.76 -29.34
C TYR A 66 5.81 20.96 -30.02
N PHE A 67 5.12 22.05 -29.70
CA PHE A 67 3.89 22.43 -30.38
C PHE A 67 4.15 22.70 -31.88
N LEU A 68 5.21 23.44 -32.21
CA LEU A 68 5.63 23.65 -33.61
C LEU A 68 6.01 22.34 -34.30
N LEU A 69 6.72 21.44 -33.60
CA LEU A 69 7.07 20.13 -34.14
C LEU A 69 5.82 19.26 -34.39
N MET A 70 4.82 19.33 -33.51
CA MET A 70 3.53 18.65 -33.70
C MET A 70 2.80 19.19 -34.93
N LEU A 71 2.73 20.52 -35.11
CA LEU A 71 2.15 21.14 -36.31
C LEU A 71 2.87 20.71 -37.59
N PHE A 72 4.20 20.59 -37.55
CA PHE A 72 4.98 20.10 -38.67
C PHE A 72 4.64 18.65 -39.03
N HIS A 73 4.57 17.76 -38.05
CA HIS A 73 4.18 16.36 -38.29
C HIS A 73 2.74 16.24 -38.78
N LEU A 74 1.83 17.07 -38.25
CA LEU A 74 0.45 17.13 -38.72
C LEU A 74 0.41 17.56 -40.19
N LEU A 75 1.18 18.57 -40.58
CA LEU A 75 1.31 18.99 -41.97
C LEU A 75 1.85 17.85 -42.86
N CYS A 76 2.90 17.15 -42.44
CA CYS A 76 3.44 16.00 -43.19
C CYS A 76 2.39 14.88 -43.36
N ALA A 77 1.66 14.53 -42.30
CA ALA A 77 0.61 13.53 -42.36
C ALA A 77 -0.52 13.94 -43.32
N HIS A 78 -0.90 15.22 -43.32
CA HIS A 78 -1.90 15.76 -44.25
C HIS A 78 -1.41 15.72 -45.70
N LEU A 79 -0.14 16.07 -45.97
CA LEU A 79 0.44 16.00 -47.32
C LEU A 79 0.48 14.56 -47.83
N ILE A 80 0.84 13.59 -46.98
CA ILE A 80 0.83 12.17 -47.33
C ILE A 80 -0.60 11.71 -47.63
N GLY A 81 -1.57 12.04 -46.76
CA GLY A 81 -2.97 11.74 -46.98
C GLY A 81 -3.50 12.35 -48.28
N TYR A 82 -3.14 13.60 -48.57
CA TYR A 82 -3.49 14.29 -49.81
C TYR A 82 -2.96 13.55 -51.05
N ILE A 83 -1.70 13.08 -51.03
CA ILE A 83 -1.13 12.30 -52.13
C ILE A 83 -1.93 11.01 -52.37
N PHE A 84 -2.28 10.27 -51.30
CA PHE A 84 -3.09 9.06 -51.43
C PHE A 84 -4.49 9.35 -51.98
N VAL A 85 -5.14 10.42 -51.53
CA VAL A 85 -6.45 10.83 -52.04
C VAL A 85 -6.36 11.23 -53.51
N CYS A 86 -5.35 11.99 -53.91
CA CYS A 86 -5.11 12.36 -55.30
C CYS A 86 -4.88 11.14 -56.19
N ASN A 87 -4.08 10.17 -55.74
CA ASN A 87 -3.83 8.93 -56.47
C ASN A 87 -5.11 8.11 -56.64
N TYR A 88 -5.91 7.98 -55.57
CA TYR A 88 -7.21 7.31 -55.62
C TYR A 88 -8.17 8.02 -56.60
N LEU A 89 -8.32 9.34 -56.50
CA LEU A 89 -9.17 10.13 -57.40
C LEU A 89 -8.71 10.04 -58.86
N TRP A 90 -7.39 9.96 -59.09
CA TRP A 90 -6.83 9.75 -60.42
C TRP A 90 -7.26 8.41 -61.02
N ASN A 91 -7.18 7.33 -60.26
CA ASN A 91 -7.54 5.98 -60.72
C ASN A 91 -9.06 5.79 -60.88
N GLU A 92 -9.87 6.38 -60.00
CA GLU A 92 -11.32 6.15 -59.99
C GLU A 92 -12.11 7.13 -60.86
N ILE A 93 -11.63 8.37 -61.02
CA ILE A 93 -12.35 9.44 -61.73
C ILE A 93 -11.62 9.85 -63.03
N GLY A 94 -10.42 9.30 -63.29
CA GLY A 94 -9.67 9.52 -64.53
C GLY A 94 -8.90 10.84 -64.55
N GLY A 95 -8.45 11.33 -63.40
CA GLY A 95 -7.56 12.49 -63.27
C GLY A 95 -8.23 13.87 -63.25
N PHE A 96 -7.40 14.92 -63.24
CA PHE A 96 -7.81 16.32 -63.02
C PHE A 96 -8.22 17.06 -64.31
N HIS A 97 -9.28 16.59 -64.96
CA HIS A 97 -9.95 17.34 -66.03
C HIS A 97 -10.93 18.38 -65.45
N LEU A 98 -11.23 19.45 -66.20
CA LEU A 98 -12.13 20.52 -65.75
C LEU A 98 -13.45 19.96 -65.19
N ILE A 99 -14.01 18.95 -65.87
CA ILE A 99 -15.27 18.30 -65.48
C ILE A 99 -15.16 17.51 -64.16
N ASN A 100 -13.98 16.97 -63.84
CA ASN A 100 -13.72 16.23 -62.61
C ASN A 100 -13.40 17.16 -61.44
N ILE A 101 -12.78 18.31 -61.70
CA ILE A 101 -12.60 19.38 -60.71
C ILE A 101 -13.97 19.91 -60.26
N PHE A 102 -14.91 20.10 -61.19
CA PHE A 102 -16.30 20.44 -60.86
C PHE A 102 -16.97 19.37 -59.98
N LYS A 103 -16.72 18.07 -60.21
CA LYS A 103 -17.25 16.99 -59.35
C LYS A 103 -16.69 17.02 -57.92
N ILE A 104 -15.43 17.43 -57.75
CA ILE A 104 -14.79 17.52 -56.42
C ILE A 104 -15.32 18.72 -55.64
N LEU A 105 -15.47 19.89 -56.28
CA LEU A 105 -15.91 21.13 -55.63
C LEU A 105 -17.41 21.14 -55.30
N PHE A 106 -18.24 20.48 -56.12
CA PHE A 106 -19.70 20.46 -55.97
C PHE A 106 -20.23 19.05 -55.68
N PHE A 107 -19.50 18.25 -54.87
CA PHE A 107 -19.80 16.83 -54.65
C PHE A 107 -21.21 16.58 -54.08
N ASN A 108 -21.75 17.47 -53.25
CA ASN A 108 -23.12 17.37 -52.73
C ASN A 108 -24.18 17.51 -53.83
N ILE A 109 -24.01 18.48 -54.73
CA ILE A 109 -24.91 18.65 -55.88
C ILE A 109 -24.73 17.47 -56.85
N GLY A 110 -23.48 17.10 -57.15
CA GLY A 110 -23.11 15.98 -58.02
C GLY A 110 -23.67 14.62 -57.59
N TYR A 111 -23.80 14.37 -56.28
CA TYR A 111 -24.47 13.17 -55.76
C TYR A 111 -25.98 13.20 -56.01
N VAL A 112 -26.63 14.35 -55.81
CA VAL A 112 -28.08 14.51 -56.03
C VAL A 112 -28.45 14.39 -57.52
N ILE A 113 -27.62 14.89 -58.43
CA ILE A 113 -27.85 14.80 -59.89
C ILE A 113 -27.30 13.51 -60.53
N GLY A 114 -26.83 12.54 -59.74
CA GLY A 114 -26.41 11.21 -60.22
C GLY A 114 -25.02 11.15 -60.90
N PHE A 115 -24.24 12.23 -60.82
CA PHE A 115 -22.88 12.31 -61.38
C PHE A 115 -21.80 11.69 -60.48
N VAL A 116 -22.05 11.59 -59.16
CA VAL A 116 -21.23 10.83 -58.20
C VAL A 116 -21.97 9.53 -57.89
N LYS A 117 -21.42 8.40 -58.33
CA LYS A 117 -22.18 7.13 -58.44
C LYS A 117 -22.31 6.37 -57.12
N THR A 118 -21.45 6.64 -56.15
CA THR A 118 -21.44 5.92 -54.87
C THR A 118 -21.31 6.86 -53.67
N LYS A 119 -21.87 6.43 -52.53
CA LYS A 119 -21.70 7.13 -51.24
C LYS A 119 -20.23 7.26 -50.85
N TRP A 120 -19.42 6.28 -51.22
CA TRP A 120 -17.97 6.28 -51.02
C TRP A 120 -17.27 7.39 -51.80
N GLN A 121 -17.63 7.63 -53.06
CA GLN A 121 -17.06 8.72 -53.84
C GLN A 121 -17.44 10.10 -53.26
N ALA A 122 -18.66 10.27 -52.78
CA ALA A 122 -19.08 11.52 -52.12
C ALA A 122 -18.31 11.78 -50.82
N PHE A 123 -18.08 10.74 -50.01
CA PHE A 123 -17.30 10.82 -48.78
C PHE A 123 -15.83 11.21 -49.02
N ILE A 124 -15.23 10.67 -50.09
CA ILE A 124 -13.83 10.96 -50.46
C ILE A 124 -13.69 12.39 -51.01
N CYS A 125 -14.67 12.88 -51.79
CA CYS A 125 -14.68 14.28 -52.21
C CYS A 125 -14.85 15.25 -51.04
N LEU A 126 -15.69 14.93 -50.05
CA LEU A 126 -15.81 15.70 -48.80
C LEU A 126 -14.47 15.75 -48.05
N HIS A 127 -13.79 14.61 -47.88
CA HIS A 127 -12.48 14.56 -47.23
C HIS A 127 -11.44 15.39 -47.96
N HIS A 128 -11.41 15.35 -49.29
CA HIS A 128 -10.49 16.17 -50.09
C HIS A 128 -10.77 17.68 -49.92
N TYR A 129 -12.04 18.07 -49.86
CA TYR A 129 -12.45 19.46 -49.61
C TYR A 129 -12.03 19.94 -48.22
N LEU A 130 -12.24 19.14 -47.18
CA LEU A 130 -11.84 19.46 -45.80
C LEU A 130 -10.32 19.61 -45.67
N VAL A 131 -9.55 18.69 -46.23
CA VAL A 131 -8.06 18.77 -46.24
C VAL A 131 -7.58 20.04 -46.94
N TYR A 132 -8.20 20.41 -48.07
CA TYR A 132 -7.84 21.64 -48.78
C TYR A 132 -8.18 22.89 -47.96
N PHE A 133 -9.32 22.91 -47.30
CA PHE A 133 -9.74 24.00 -46.41
C PHE A 133 -8.80 24.14 -45.20
N ASP A 134 -8.41 23.02 -44.59
CA ASP A 134 -7.48 22.98 -43.45
C ASP A 134 -6.07 23.48 -43.82
N ILE A 135 -5.57 23.13 -45.01
CA ILE A 135 -4.28 23.64 -45.51
C ILE A 135 -4.31 25.17 -45.67
N ILE A 136 -5.41 25.73 -46.18
CA ILE A 136 -5.59 27.19 -46.29
C ILE A 136 -5.62 27.83 -44.90
N PHE A 137 -6.35 27.23 -43.96
CA PHE A 137 -6.47 27.75 -42.60
C PHE A 137 -5.13 27.72 -41.84
N ILE A 138 -4.35 26.64 -41.98
CA ILE A 138 -2.99 26.51 -41.44
C ILE A 138 -2.07 27.59 -42.05
N LYS A 139 -2.17 27.86 -43.35
CA LYS A 139 -1.39 28.91 -44.02
C LYS A 139 -1.70 30.31 -43.46
N LEU A 140 -2.97 30.62 -43.24
CA LEU A 140 -3.38 31.91 -42.64
C LEU A 140 -2.84 32.07 -41.20
N LYS A 141 -2.92 31.01 -40.40
CA LYS A 141 -2.36 30.98 -39.03
C LYS A 141 -0.83 31.15 -39.00
N ILE A 142 -0.10 30.54 -39.94
CA ILE A 142 1.36 30.71 -40.05
C ILE A 142 1.72 32.14 -40.43
N ILE A 143 0.95 32.77 -41.33
CA ILE A 143 1.13 34.18 -41.71
C ILE A 143 0.88 35.12 -40.52
N ASP A 144 -0.16 34.88 -39.72
CA ASP A 144 -0.43 35.66 -38.50
C ASP A 144 0.70 35.53 -37.46
N ILE A 145 1.23 34.32 -37.26
CA ILE A 145 2.37 34.08 -36.35
C ILE A 145 3.65 34.76 -36.86
N MET A 146 3.86 34.81 -38.18
CA MET A 146 4.98 35.54 -38.78
C MET A 146 4.80 37.07 -38.67
N ALA A 147 3.57 37.58 -38.77
CA ALA A 147 3.25 39.00 -38.61
C ALA A 147 3.40 39.49 -37.15
N MET A 148 3.12 38.64 -36.16
CA MET A 148 3.26 38.97 -34.74
C MET A 148 4.72 39.16 -34.29
N ASN A 149 5.71 38.63 -35.01
CA ASN A 149 7.13 38.86 -34.72
C ASN A 149 7.67 40.24 -35.19
N GLY A 150 6.83 41.07 -35.84
CA GLY A 150 7.23 42.35 -36.43
C GLY A 150 6.89 43.62 -35.63
N HIS A 151 6.18 43.52 -34.50
CA HIS A 151 5.76 44.70 -33.73
C HIS A 151 6.32 44.70 -32.31
N THR A 152 7.47 45.36 -32.13
CA THR A 152 7.87 45.94 -30.84
C THR A 152 7.07 47.21 -30.59
N PRO A 153 6.21 47.29 -29.55
CA PRO A 153 5.66 48.56 -29.11
C PRO A 153 6.70 49.26 -28.23
N LEU A 154 7.28 50.33 -28.75
CA LEU A 154 7.86 51.40 -27.94
C LEU A 154 6.73 52.06 -27.14
N MET A 155 6.85 52.12 -25.81
CA MET A 155 6.77 53.39 -25.05
C MET A 155 6.50 53.22 -23.54
N LYS A 156 7.30 54.00 -22.81
CA LYS A 156 6.98 54.93 -21.71
C LYS A 156 7.34 54.49 -20.28
N GLN A 157 8.50 55.00 -19.87
CA GLN A 157 8.83 55.32 -18.49
C GLN A 157 7.72 56.15 -17.86
N SER A 158 7.21 55.71 -16.71
CA SER A 158 6.58 56.60 -15.75
C SER A 158 7.12 56.29 -14.36
N SER A 159 7.76 57.29 -13.79
CA SER A 159 8.25 57.36 -12.42
C SER A 159 7.08 57.39 -11.44
N LYS A 160 7.05 56.48 -10.46
CA LYS A 160 6.46 56.75 -9.14
C LYS A 160 7.26 56.03 -8.04
N SER A 161 7.51 56.83 -7.00
CA SER A 161 8.33 56.60 -5.83
C SER A 161 7.63 55.79 -4.74
N THR A 162 8.45 55.04 -3.98
CA THR A 162 8.38 54.78 -2.53
C THR A 162 7.08 54.30 -1.88
N ALA A 163 7.13 53.09 -1.31
CA ALA A 163 6.91 52.88 0.13
C ALA A 163 7.60 51.58 0.56
N ILE A 164 8.63 51.74 1.40
CA ILE A 164 9.32 50.66 2.10
C ILE A 164 8.39 50.19 3.22
N VAL A 165 8.05 48.91 3.23
CA VAL A 165 7.52 48.23 4.42
C VAL A 165 8.61 47.26 4.85
N GLU A 166 9.37 47.65 5.88
CA GLU A 166 10.24 46.75 6.61
C GLU A 166 9.38 45.65 7.24
N VAL A 167 9.48 44.44 6.70
CA VAL A 167 9.10 43.24 7.43
C VAL A 167 10.38 42.74 8.06
N ASN A 168 10.44 42.87 9.39
CA ASN A 168 11.53 42.38 10.21
C ASN A 168 11.85 40.92 9.85
N SER A 169 13.13 40.72 9.51
CA SER A 169 13.78 39.44 9.31
C SER A 169 13.55 38.51 10.51
N LEU A 170 12.81 37.42 10.31
CA LEU A 170 13.02 36.21 11.07
C LEU A 170 14.29 35.56 10.52
N SER A 171 15.23 35.29 11.42
CA SER A 171 16.55 34.72 11.20
C SER A 171 16.53 33.50 10.27
N GLU A 172 17.32 33.56 9.20
CA GLU A 172 17.71 32.42 8.40
C GLU A 172 18.64 31.52 9.21
N ASP A 173 18.09 30.52 9.90
CA ASP A 173 18.83 29.29 10.20
C ASP A 173 18.77 28.38 8.97
N ASN A 174 19.58 28.71 7.97
CA ASN A 174 19.90 27.79 6.87
C ASN A 174 20.83 26.69 7.38
N GLN A 175 20.28 25.74 8.15
CA GLN A 175 20.90 24.43 8.27
C GLN A 175 20.66 23.68 6.96
N HIS A 176 21.74 23.22 6.33
CA HIS A 176 21.66 22.22 5.26
C HIS A 176 21.01 20.94 5.84
N ILE A 177 19.69 20.81 5.69
CA ILE A 177 18.96 19.60 6.07
C ILE A 177 19.41 18.48 5.13
N ASN A 178 20.03 17.43 5.68
CA ASN A 178 20.36 16.25 4.92
C ASN A 178 19.03 15.54 4.58
N PRO A 179 18.75 15.16 3.32
CA PRO A 179 17.55 14.41 3.00
C PRO A 179 17.38 13.16 3.86
N ALA A 180 18.48 12.56 4.34
CA ALA A 180 18.51 11.46 5.32
C ALA A 180 17.75 11.79 6.63
N ASP A 181 17.71 13.05 7.06
CA ASP A 181 17.01 13.50 8.28
C ASP A 181 15.47 13.43 8.13
N HIS A 182 14.96 13.33 6.89
CA HIS A 182 13.55 13.10 6.60
C HIS A 182 13.17 11.62 6.43
N TYR A 183 14.15 10.71 6.39
CA TYR A 183 13.91 9.28 6.15
C TYR A 183 14.07 8.44 7.43
N GLY A 184 13.15 8.60 8.37
CA GLY A 184 12.75 7.54 9.32
C GLY A 184 13.86 6.86 10.14
N VAL A 185 14.99 7.50 10.39
CA VAL A 185 16.03 7.00 11.30
C VAL A 185 16.30 8.09 12.33
N THR A 186 16.13 7.71 13.60
CA THR A 186 16.26 8.50 14.82
C THR A 186 15.38 9.74 14.91
N SER A 187 14.17 9.54 15.43
CA SER A 187 13.39 10.66 15.92
C SER A 187 13.98 11.09 17.28
N ASP A 188 14.51 12.31 17.40
CA ASP A 188 14.99 12.91 18.67
C ASP A 188 13.87 13.12 19.71
N TYR A 189 12.68 12.59 19.45
CA TYR A 189 11.52 12.68 20.33
C TYR A 189 11.62 11.65 21.45
N SER A 190 11.94 12.13 22.66
CA SER A 190 11.66 11.39 23.89
C SER A 190 10.28 11.78 24.42
N ILE A 191 9.42 10.80 24.68
CA ILE A 191 8.11 11.04 25.28
C ILE A 191 8.18 10.79 26.78
N CYS A 192 7.66 11.73 27.55
CA CYS A 192 7.41 11.58 28.97
C CYS A 192 5.98 11.98 29.26
N VAL A 193 5.19 11.06 29.80
CA VAL A 193 3.83 11.33 30.25
C VAL A 193 3.87 11.72 31.72
N ASP A 194 3.62 12.99 32.01
CA ASP A 194 3.48 13.50 33.37
C ASP A 194 2.07 13.15 33.91
N SER A 195 1.98 12.05 34.68
CA SER A 195 0.73 11.52 35.20
C SER A 195 0.96 10.70 36.46
N ASN A 196 0.10 10.86 37.48
CA ASN A 196 0.11 10.02 38.69
C ASN A 196 -0.21 8.55 38.40
N ASN A 197 -0.74 8.25 37.21
CA ASN A 197 -1.05 6.89 36.79
C ASN A 197 0.08 6.23 36.00
N THR A 198 1.16 6.95 35.70
CA THR A 198 2.26 6.46 34.88
C THR A 198 3.57 6.60 35.64
N THR A 199 4.40 5.56 35.65
CA THR A 199 5.73 5.60 36.27
C THR A 199 6.77 5.08 35.29
N TYR A 200 7.84 5.84 35.14
CA TYR A 200 8.99 5.48 34.33
C TYR A 200 10.15 5.12 35.25
N SER A 201 10.59 3.86 35.18
CA SER A 201 11.83 3.38 35.81
C SER A 201 12.83 3.00 34.73
N ASP A 202 14.07 2.69 35.10
CA ASP A 202 15.07 2.23 34.13
C ASP A 202 14.66 0.93 33.44
N GLU A 203 13.91 0.07 34.14
CA GLU A 203 13.50 -1.25 33.63
C GLU A 203 12.11 -1.25 32.98
N PHE A 204 11.14 -0.52 33.55
CA PHE A 204 9.74 -0.61 33.17
C PHE A 204 9.06 0.75 32.97
N ILE A 205 8.08 0.76 32.05
CA ILE A 205 6.98 1.73 32.01
C ILE A 205 5.77 1.06 32.63
N GLU A 206 5.24 1.61 33.70
CA GLU A 206 4.03 1.13 34.36
C GLU A 206 2.91 2.15 34.20
N SER A 207 1.72 1.68 33.82
CA SER A 207 0.56 2.54 33.54
C SER A 207 -0.71 1.94 34.12
N LYS A 208 -1.43 2.73 34.92
CA LYS A 208 -2.78 2.42 35.40
C LYS A 208 -3.80 2.96 34.41
N TYR A 209 -4.64 2.08 33.90
CA TYR A 209 -5.61 2.40 32.87
C TYR A 209 -7.00 1.90 33.27
N ILE A 210 -8.02 2.74 33.07
CA ILE A 210 -9.42 2.38 33.30
C ILE A 210 -10.06 2.09 31.95
N TYR A 211 -10.31 0.80 31.68
CA TYR A 211 -11.04 0.36 30.51
C TYR A 211 -12.54 0.49 30.74
N GLU A 212 -13.19 1.39 30.01
CA GLU A 212 -14.64 1.58 30.05
C GLU A 212 -15.29 0.80 28.90
N MET A 213 -16.27 -0.04 29.23
CA MET A 213 -16.99 -0.85 28.27
C MET A 213 -18.47 -0.95 28.65
N ASN A 214 -19.35 -0.79 27.67
CA ASN A 214 -20.77 -1.01 27.86
C ASN A 214 -21.10 -2.50 27.83
N HIS A 215 -21.84 -2.97 28.84
CA HIS A 215 -22.55 -4.23 28.78
C HIS A 215 -23.97 -3.96 28.28
N CYS A 216 -24.42 -4.71 27.27
CA CYS A 216 -25.71 -4.47 26.63
C CYS A 216 -26.60 -5.71 26.71
N GLU A 217 -27.84 -5.54 27.15
CA GLU A 217 -28.88 -6.57 27.11
C GLU A 217 -29.98 -6.14 26.12
N VAL A 218 -30.43 -7.07 25.28
CA VAL A 218 -31.44 -6.81 24.25
C VAL A 218 -32.67 -7.67 24.52
N ASP A 219 -33.79 -7.03 24.86
CA ASP A 219 -35.07 -7.70 24.90
C ASP A 219 -35.68 -7.71 23.50
N HIS A 220 -35.60 -8.87 22.82
CA HIS A 220 -36.12 -9.04 21.48
C HIS A 220 -37.66 -8.94 21.38
N ARG A 221 -38.40 -9.12 22.48
CA ARG A 221 -39.87 -8.99 22.49
C ARG A 221 -40.29 -7.54 22.54
N THR A 222 -39.68 -6.74 23.41
CA THR A 222 -40.01 -5.31 23.57
C THR A 222 -39.17 -4.41 22.66
N LYS A 223 -38.12 -4.95 22.03
CA LYS A 223 -37.08 -4.21 21.28
C LYS A 223 -36.34 -3.18 22.14
N ARG A 224 -36.37 -3.32 23.46
CA ARG A 224 -35.63 -2.46 24.38
C ARG A 224 -34.17 -2.92 24.44
N VAL A 225 -33.26 -1.96 24.40
CA VAL A 225 -31.82 -2.18 24.66
C VAL A 225 -31.48 -1.52 25.98
N GLU A 226 -30.99 -2.29 26.94
CA GLU A 226 -30.44 -1.79 28.19
C GLU A 226 -28.92 -1.72 28.07
N ILE A 227 -28.35 -0.57 28.41
CA ILE A 227 -26.91 -0.29 28.31
C ILE A 227 -26.40 0.02 29.71
N ILE A 228 -25.47 -0.82 30.19
CA ILE A 228 -24.88 -0.75 31.53
C ILE A 228 -23.38 -0.44 31.37
N PRO A 229 -22.95 0.82 31.57
CA PRO A 229 -21.53 1.17 31.53
C PRO A 229 -20.77 0.49 32.68
N ARG A 230 -19.65 -0.16 32.36
CA ARG A 230 -18.75 -0.80 33.33
C ARG A 230 -17.33 -0.26 33.18
N LYS A 231 -16.56 -0.32 34.27
CA LYS A 231 -15.17 0.10 34.32
C LYS A 231 -14.31 -1.04 34.84
N TYR A 232 -13.18 -1.29 34.20
CA TYR A 232 -12.23 -2.33 34.57
C TYR A 232 -10.84 -1.71 34.69
N GLN A 233 -10.18 -1.90 35.83
CA GLN A 233 -8.85 -1.36 36.04
C GLN A 233 -7.79 -2.35 35.57
N TYR A 234 -6.88 -1.86 34.73
CA TYR A 234 -5.69 -2.55 34.25
C TYR A 234 -4.45 -1.82 34.73
N ASN A 235 -3.45 -2.58 35.19
CA ASN A 235 -2.11 -2.08 35.45
C ASN A 235 -1.18 -2.71 34.42
N PHE A 236 -0.82 -1.97 33.39
CA PHE A 236 0.13 -2.40 32.37
C PHE A 236 1.57 -2.20 32.87
N ARG A 237 2.44 -3.13 32.48
CA ARG A 237 3.88 -3.05 32.69
C ARG A 237 4.59 -3.43 31.40
N THR A 238 5.36 -2.50 30.85
CA THR A 238 6.13 -2.68 29.62
C THR A 238 7.61 -2.64 29.94
N LYS A 239 8.34 -3.73 29.67
CA LYS A 239 9.81 -3.74 29.81
C LYS A 239 10.44 -2.83 28.76
N ARG A 240 11.32 -1.91 29.17
CA ARG A 240 11.94 -0.89 28.30
C ARG A 240 13.06 -1.44 27.43
N GLN A 241 13.83 -2.39 27.96
CA GLN A 241 14.92 -3.02 27.23
C GLN A 241 14.36 -3.84 26.05
N VAL A 242 14.66 -3.39 24.84
CA VAL A 242 14.36 -4.12 23.60
C VAL A 242 15.26 -5.34 23.51
N LYS A 243 14.68 -6.51 23.22
CA LYS A 243 15.44 -7.77 23.12
C LYS A 243 16.24 -7.81 21.83
N ARG A 244 17.45 -8.35 21.88
CA ARG A 244 18.17 -8.70 20.64
C ARG A 244 17.41 -9.80 19.91
N THR A 245 16.81 -9.44 18.78
CA THR A 245 15.79 -10.25 18.12
C THR A 245 16.28 -10.74 16.76
N GLY A 246 16.15 -12.04 16.53
CA GLY A 246 16.29 -12.64 15.22
C GLY A 246 14.95 -13.00 14.60
N VAL A 247 14.88 -12.96 13.27
CA VAL A 247 13.73 -13.39 12.49
C VAL A 247 14.17 -14.51 11.56
N MET A 248 13.49 -15.65 11.65
CA MET A 248 13.69 -16.76 10.72
C MET A 248 12.51 -16.88 9.78
N LEU A 249 12.76 -16.61 8.49
CA LEU A 249 11.74 -16.64 7.45
C LEU A 249 11.65 -18.03 6.80
N VAL A 250 10.46 -18.61 6.78
CA VAL A 250 10.18 -19.75 5.89
C VAL A 250 9.87 -19.17 4.51
N GLY A 251 10.63 -19.57 3.49
CA GLY A 251 10.60 -18.94 2.15
C GLY A 251 11.52 -17.73 2.03
N TRP A 252 12.66 -17.73 2.72
CA TRP A 252 13.59 -16.60 2.79
C TRP A 252 14.14 -16.18 1.41
N GLY A 253 14.34 -17.14 0.50
CA GLY A 253 14.78 -16.91 -0.88
C GLY A 253 13.67 -16.47 -1.84
N GLY A 254 12.43 -16.31 -1.35
CA GLY A 254 11.30 -15.81 -2.11
C GLY A 254 11.33 -14.30 -2.32
N ASN A 255 10.31 -13.78 -3.02
CA ASN A 255 10.24 -12.35 -3.34
C ASN A 255 10.22 -11.47 -2.08
N ASN A 256 9.34 -11.79 -1.13
CA ASN A 256 9.23 -11.05 0.13
C ASN A 256 10.49 -11.19 0.99
N GLY A 257 11.03 -12.41 1.13
CA GLY A 257 12.19 -12.65 1.99
C GLY A 257 13.47 -11.95 1.50
N THR A 258 13.71 -11.97 0.18
CA THR A 258 14.84 -11.24 -0.42
C THR A 258 14.64 -9.73 -0.38
N THR A 259 13.40 -9.25 -0.57
CA THR A 259 13.06 -7.82 -0.48
C THR A 259 13.20 -7.30 0.95
N PHE A 260 12.64 -7.99 1.95
CA PHE A 260 12.79 -7.65 3.36
C PHE A 260 14.27 -7.56 3.77
N THR A 261 15.06 -8.59 3.43
CA THR A 261 16.49 -8.63 3.78
C THR A 261 17.28 -7.53 3.09
N GLY A 262 17.07 -7.34 1.78
CA GLY A 262 17.76 -6.30 1.01
C GLY A 262 17.40 -4.89 1.47
N ALA A 263 16.13 -4.64 1.80
CA ALA A 263 15.66 -3.35 2.33
C ALA A 263 16.25 -3.05 3.70
N THR A 264 16.31 -4.04 4.61
CA THR A 264 16.94 -3.87 5.93
C THR A 264 18.43 -3.54 5.80
N ILE A 265 19.17 -4.24 4.94
CA ILE A 265 20.59 -3.96 4.69
C ILE A 265 20.76 -2.56 4.08
N ALA A 266 19.96 -2.21 3.07
CA ALA A 266 20.03 -0.91 2.43
C ALA A 266 19.80 0.24 3.42
N ASN A 267 18.80 0.12 4.31
CA ASN A 267 18.51 1.12 5.34
C ASN A 267 19.57 1.16 6.44
N ARG A 268 20.06 0.01 6.91
CA ARG A 268 21.11 -0.03 7.94
C ARG A 268 22.41 0.59 7.44
N ASP A 269 22.80 0.27 6.21
CA ASP A 269 24.09 0.68 5.64
C ASP A 269 23.96 1.96 4.79
N GLN A 270 22.79 2.62 4.82
CA GLN A 270 22.47 3.87 4.11
C GLN A 270 22.82 3.84 2.60
N ILE A 271 22.48 2.73 1.94
CA ILE A 271 22.83 2.47 0.54
C ILE A 271 21.89 3.25 -0.39
N THR A 272 22.40 4.32 -1.00
CA THR A 272 21.70 5.07 -2.06
C THR A 272 21.85 4.42 -3.42
N TRP A 273 20.91 4.65 -4.35
CA TRP A 273 21.02 4.19 -5.74
C TRP A 273 20.46 5.20 -6.74
N MET A 274 20.92 5.13 -7.99
CA MET A 274 20.44 6.01 -9.05
C MET A 274 19.21 5.43 -9.75
N ARG A 275 18.20 6.27 -9.94
CA ARG A 275 17.11 6.07 -10.90
C ARG A 275 17.14 7.16 -11.96
N LYS A 276 16.23 7.09 -12.93
CA LYS A 276 16.13 8.10 -14.00
C LYS A 276 15.80 9.48 -13.45
N GLU A 277 15.14 9.53 -12.30
CA GLU A 277 14.68 10.71 -11.60
C GLU A 277 15.77 11.33 -10.71
N GLY A 278 16.89 10.62 -10.48
CA GLY A 278 17.99 11.05 -9.64
C GLY A 278 18.41 10.00 -8.61
N GLU A 279 19.23 10.42 -7.65
CA GLU A 279 19.62 9.59 -6.52
C GLU A 279 18.40 9.30 -5.63
N GLN A 280 18.33 8.08 -5.11
CA GLN A 280 17.29 7.61 -4.20
C GLN A 280 17.92 7.12 -2.90
N PHE A 281 17.17 7.29 -1.81
CA PHE A 281 17.59 6.94 -0.47
C PHE A 281 16.74 5.76 0.04
N PRO A 282 17.35 4.83 0.80
CA PRO A 282 16.61 3.76 1.43
C PRO A 282 15.65 4.35 2.48
N ASN A 283 14.48 3.72 2.64
CA ASN A 283 13.48 4.09 3.64
C ASN A 283 12.63 2.88 4.02
N TYR A 284 11.73 3.07 4.99
CA TYR A 284 10.74 2.07 5.44
C TYR A 284 9.30 2.51 5.13
N TYR A 285 9.06 3.18 4.00
CA TYR A 285 7.70 3.57 3.61
C TYR A 285 6.75 2.36 3.51
N GLY A 286 5.51 2.58 3.93
CA GLY A 286 4.48 1.54 3.98
C GLY A 286 4.47 0.73 5.28
N SER A 287 5.46 0.91 6.16
CA SER A 287 5.45 0.37 7.51
C SER A 287 4.65 1.27 8.45
N LEU A 288 3.69 0.70 9.17
CA LEU A 288 2.95 1.35 10.24
C LEU A 288 3.90 1.88 11.31
N THR A 289 4.79 1.03 11.80
CA THR A 289 5.66 1.34 12.93
C THR A 289 6.73 2.37 12.59
N GLN A 290 7.26 2.37 11.35
CA GLN A 290 8.39 3.21 10.96
C GLN A 290 8.00 4.48 10.18
N SER A 291 6.83 4.52 9.55
CA SER A 291 6.48 5.60 8.62
C SER A 291 5.13 6.27 8.87
N THR A 292 4.53 6.06 10.04
CA THR A 292 3.30 6.76 10.45
C THR A 292 3.47 7.52 11.75
N THR A 293 2.52 8.42 12.00
CA THR A 293 2.41 9.18 13.24
C THR A 293 1.10 8.89 13.93
N ILE A 294 1.04 9.19 15.23
CA ILE A 294 -0.21 9.22 16.00
C ILE A 294 -0.42 10.62 16.58
N ARG A 295 -1.69 11.02 16.71
CA ARG A 295 -2.07 12.22 17.45
C ARG A 295 -2.04 11.92 18.94
N ILE A 296 -1.43 12.81 19.73
CA ILE A 296 -1.37 12.68 21.21
C ILE A 296 -2.07 13.81 21.95
N GLY A 297 -2.53 14.84 21.25
CA GLY A 297 -3.25 15.95 21.85
C GLY A 297 -3.06 17.25 21.08
N SER A 298 -3.23 18.37 21.78
CA SER A 298 -3.10 19.72 21.23
C SER A 298 -2.15 20.55 22.10
N ASN A 299 -1.37 21.44 21.49
CA ASN A 299 -0.49 22.36 22.22
C ASN A 299 -1.27 23.57 22.78
N ASN A 300 -0.56 24.50 23.43
CA ASN A 300 -1.15 25.72 24.01
C ASN A 300 -1.84 26.64 22.97
N GLU A 301 -1.53 26.48 21.67
CA GLU A 301 -2.17 27.22 20.58
C GLU A 301 -3.40 26.48 20.03
N GLY A 302 -3.74 25.31 20.57
CA GLY A 302 -4.80 24.45 20.07
C GLY A 302 -4.45 23.72 18.77
N LYS A 303 -3.16 23.67 18.38
CA LYS A 303 -2.70 22.89 17.22
C LYS A 303 -2.45 21.45 17.63
N GLU A 304 -2.85 20.52 16.77
CA GLU A 304 -2.64 19.09 16.99
C GLU A 304 -1.15 18.74 17.03
N VAL A 305 -0.78 17.90 17.98
CA VAL A 305 0.57 17.37 18.15
C VAL A 305 0.56 15.91 17.74
N HIS A 306 1.42 15.58 16.77
CA HIS A 306 1.63 14.23 16.29
C HIS A 306 3.06 13.79 16.59
N ILE A 307 3.22 12.52 16.89
CA ILE A 307 4.51 11.86 17.17
C ILE A 307 4.70 10.66 16.25
N PRO A 308 5.94 10.25 15.92
CA PRO A 308 6.18 8.99 15.21
C PRO A 308 5.66 7.78 15.99
N PHE A 309 5.08 6.81 15.30
CA PHE A 309 4.44 5.65 15.94
C PHE A 309 5.41 4.86 16.84
N ASN A 310 6.65 4.67 16.40
CA ASN A 310 7.70 3.96 17.15
C ASN A 310 8.18 4.68 18.42
N THR A 311 7.69 5.90 18.72
CA THR A 311 8.04 6.63 19.95
C THR A 311 7.09 6.36 21.12
N ILE A 312 5.90 5.79 20.86
CA ILE A 312 4.86 5.54 21.88
C ILE A 312 5.41 4.69 23.03
N LEU A 313 6.18 3.66 22.67
CA LEU A 313 6.90 2.77 23.58
C LEU A 313 8.27 2.43 22.94
N PRO A 314 9.29 2.02 23.71
CA PRO A 314 10.52 1.50 23.13
C PRO A 314 10.24 0.29 22.22
N MET A 315 10.57 0.40 20.94
CA MET A 315 10.34 -0.64 19.92
C MET A 315 11.65 -1.09 19.27
N LEU A 316 11.67 -2.35 18.82
CA LEU A 316 12.73 -2.87 17.96
C LEU A 316 12.83 -2.05 16.67
N HIS A 317 14.04 -1.60 16.33
CA HIS A 317 14.30 -0.95 15.05
C HIS A 317 14.60 -2.01 13.98
N PRO A 318 14.07 -1.89 12.74
CA PRO A 318 14.26 -2.93 11.73
C PRO A 318 15.74 -3.17 11.34
N ASN A 319 16.60 -2.16 11.48
CA ASN A 319 18.05 -2.28 11.23
C ASN A 319 18.75 -3.25 12.20
N ASP A 320 18.18 -3.49 13.38
CA ASP A 320 18.78 -4.33 14.42
C ASP A 320 18.34 -5.80 14.33
N ILE A 321 17.44 -6.11 13.39
CA ILE A 321 16.93 -7.46 13.18
C ILE A 321 18.02 -8.33 12.56
N VAL A 322 18.32 -9.46 13.20
CA VAL A 322 19.15 -10.51 12.61
C VAL A 322 18.27 -11.44 11.77
N ILE A 323 18.51 -11.50 10.46
CA ILE A 323 17.63 -12.22 9.52
C ILE A 323 18.29 -13.53 9.09
N GLY A 324 17.52 -14.62 9.18
CA GLY A 324 17.86 -15.94 8.67
C GLY A 324 16.62 -16.64 8.13
N GLY A 325 16.75 -17.93 7.80
CA GLY A 325 15.58 -18.73 7.45
C GLY A 325 15.86 -19.87 6.48
N TRP A 326 14.77 -20.44 5.98
CA TRP A 326 14.75 -21.62 5.15
C TRP A 326 14.15 -21.33 3.79
N ASP A 327 14.54 -22.08 2.78
CA ASP A 327 13.89 -22.08 1.48
C ASP A 327 14.15 -23.42 0.80
N ILE A 328 13.13 -23.95 0.12
CA ILE A 328 13.25 -25.16 -0.71
C ILE A 328 14.20 -24.96 -1.89
N ASN A 329 14.54 -23.70 -2.21
CA ASN A 329 15.51 -23.33 -3.22
C ASN A 329 16.81 -22.80 -2.61
N GLY A 330 17.94 -23.40 -2.96
CA GLY A 330 19.24 -23.18 -2.33
C GLY A 330 20.07 -22.04 -2.89
N VAL A 331 19.53 -21.23 -3.80
CA VAL A 331 20.28 -20.07 -4.30
C VAL A 331 20.51 -19.05 -3.20
N ASN A 332 21.61 -18.31 -3.26
CA ASN A 332 21.85 -17.20 -2.34
C ASN A 332 20.83 -16.07 -2.56
N LEU A 333 20.72 -15.15 -1.59
CA LEU A 333 19.71 -14.08 -1.66
C LEU A 333 19.95 -13.07 -2.77
N TYR A 334 21.17 -12.90 -3.31
CA TYR A 334 21.39 -12.03 -4.47
C TYR A 334 20.75 -12.63 -5.73
N GLU A 335 20.92 -13.93 -5.98
CA GLU A 335 20.26 -14.60 -7.09
C GLU A 335 18.74 -14.70 -6.87
N GLY A 336 18.30 -14.88 -5.61
CA GLY A 336 16.89 -14.77 -5.24
C GLY A 336 16.30 -13.39 -5.52
N MET A 337 17.01 -12.32 -5.17
CA MET A 337 16.63 -10.93 -5.42
C MET A 337 16.55 -10.61 -6.92
N LYS A 338 17.51 -11.08 -7.72
CA LYS A 338 17.47 -10.97 -9.18
C LYS A 338 16.26 -11.69 -9.77
N ARG A 339 16.00 -12.92 -9.32
CA ARG A 339 14.82 -13.71 -9.72
C ARG A 339 13.52 -13.00 -9.37
N ALA A 340 13.44 -12.37 -8.19
CA ALA A 340 12.25 -11.66 -7.73
C ALA A 340 11.91 -10.44 -8.61
N CYS A 341 12.92 -9.80 -9.22
CA CYS A 341 12.74 -8.61 -10.08
C CYS A 341 12.01 -7.45 -9.38
N VAL A 342 12.28 -7.22 -8.09
CA VAL A 342 11.62 -6.20 -7.27
C VAL A 342 12.41 -4.90 -7.24
N PHE A 343 13.65 -4.94 -6.74
CA PHE A 343 14.49 -3.74 -6.63
C PHE A 343 14.98 -3.24 -7.99
N ASP A 344 15.24 -1.93 -8.09
CA ASP A 344 15.95 -1.36 -9.23
C ASP A 344 17.32 -2.04 -9.39
N TYR A 345 17.75 -2.23 -10.63
CA TYR A 345 19.02 -2.91 -10.95
C TYR A 345 20.24 -2.27 -10.25
N ALA A 346 20.30 -0.94 -10.17
CA ALA A 346 21.40 -0.24 -9.52
C ALA A 346 21.51 -0.58 -8.02
N LEU A 347 20.37 -0.73 -7.34
CA LEU A 347 20.35 -1.16 -5.94
C LEU A 347 20.76 -2.63 -5.81
N GLN A 348 20.31 -3.50 -6.72
CA GLN A 348 20.71 -4.92 -6.72
C GLN A 348 22.23 -5.08 -6.80
N GLU A 349 22.90 -4.33 -7.68
CA GLU A 349 24.37 -4.41 -7.81
C GLU A 349 25.09 -3.90 -6.56
N LYS A 350 24.57 -2.85 -5.92
CA LYS A 350 25.13 -2.36 -4.64
C LYS A 350 24.93 -3.36 -3.49
N LEU A 351 23.80 -4.07 -3.46
CA LEU A 351 23.49 -5.08 -2.45
C LEU A 351 24.22 -6.41 -2.67
N LYS A 352 24.72 -6.66 -3.88
CA LYS A 352 25.37 -7.92 -4.27
C LYS A 352 26.43 -8.43 -3.29
N PRO A 353 27.40 -7.63 -2.80
CA PRO A 353 28.46 -8.15 -1.94
C PRO A 353 27.95 -8.72 -0.62
N MET A 354 26.86 -8.16 -0.10
CA MET A 354 26.23 -8.59 1.16
C MET A 354 25.24 -9.74 0.92
N MET A 355 24.33 -9.57 -0.06
CA MET A 355 23.27 -10.54 -0.34
C MET A 355 23.80 -11.88 -0.90
N SER A 356 24.96 -11.89 -1.57
CA SER A 356 25.56 -13.13 -2.10
C SER A 356 26.10 -14.05 -1.00
N GLN A 357 26.39 -13.52 0.19
CA GLN A 357 26.90 -14.27 1.33
C GLN A 357 25.78 -14.97 2.12
N LEU A 358 24.53 -14.57 1.90
CA LEU A 358 23.37 -15.07 2.62
C LEU A 358 22.73 -16.21 1.83
N LYS A 359 22.66 -17.39 2.44
CA LYS A 359 22.08 -18.60 1.84
C LYS A 359 20.99 -19.18 2.76
N PRO A 360 19.81 -19.54 2.22
CA PRO A 360 18.78 -20.20 3.01
C PRO A 360 19.20 -21.58 3.49
N LEU A 361 18.76 -21.93 4.69
CA LEU A 361 18.83 -23.30 5.21
C LEU A 361 17.91 -24.23 4.39
N PRO A 362 18.23 -25.54 4.29
CA PRO A 362 17.36 -26.51 3.64
C PRO A 362 15.98 -26.58 4.31
N SER A 363 14.90 -26.64 3.53
CA SER A 363 13.53 -26.62 4.07
C SER A 363 12.83 -27.97 3.92
N ILE A 364 11.76 -28.16 4.70
CA ILE A 364 10.77 -29.22 4.49
C ILE A 364 10.07 -28.98 3.14
N TYR A 365 9.83 -30.05 2.38
CA TYR A 365 9.05 -30.02 1.15
C TYR A 365 8.15 -31.25 1.05
N TYR A 366 6.83 -31.04 1.18
CA TYR A 366 5.80 -32.04 0.93
C TYR A 366 5.04 -31.63 -0.36
N PRO A 367 5.26 -32.34 -1.48
CA PRO A 367 4.79 -31.89 -2.80
C PRO A 367 3.28 -31.69 -2.92
N ASP A 368 2.48 -32.39 -2.13
CA ASP A 368 1.01 -32.38 -2.17
C ASP A 368 0.40 -31.10 -1.55
N PHE A 369 1.18 -30.33 -0.77
CA PHE A 369 0.69 -29.13 -0.10
C PHE A 369 0.77 -27.87 -0.97
N ILE A 370 1.70 -27.80 -1.92
CA ILE A 370 1.89 -26.65 -2.82
C ILE A 370 1.64 -27.06 -4.29
N ALA A 371 1.67 -26.09 -5.21
CA ALA A 371 1.44 -26.41 -6.60
C ALA A 371 2.55 -27.30 -7.17
N ALA A 372 2.19 -28.32 -7.97
CA ALA A 372 3.16 -29.22 -8.61
C ALA A 372 4.21 -28.48 -9.47
N ASN A 373 3.88 -27.27 -9.95
CA ASN A 373 4.78 -26.40 -10.71
C ASN A 373 5.94 -25.78 -9.90
N GLN A 374 6.07 -26.16 -8.63
CA GLN A 374 7.17 -25.81 -7.73
C GLN A 374 8.26 -26.91 -7.65
N GLU A 375 8.03 -28.09 -8.23
CA GLU A 375 8.97 -29.23 -8.16
C GLU A 375 10.38 -28.86 -8.64
N ASP A 376 10.50 -28.21 -9.80
CA ASP A 376 11.79 -27.78 -10.38
C ASP A 376 12.57 -26.78 -9.49
N ARG A 377 11.90 -26.16 -8.52
CA ARG A 377 12.50 -25.17 -7.60
C ARG A 377 13.09 -25.82 -6.35
N ALA A 378 12.67 -27.04 -6.02
CA ALA A 378 12.96 -27.73 -4.78
C ALA A 378 14.31 -28.47 -4.83
N ASP A 379 15.42 -27.73 -4.67
CA ASP A 379 16.79 -28.26 -4.70
C ASP A 379 17.55 -28.18 -3.37
N ASN A 380 16.94 -27.61 -2.33
CA ASN A 380 17.51 -27.37 -1.01
C ASN A 380 16.59 -27.90 0.08
N LEU A 381 16.59 -29.22 0.20
CA LEU A 381 15.64 -29.95 1.04
C LEU A 381 16.34 -30.59 2.23
N ILE A 382 15.63 -30.65 3.36
CA ILE A 382 16.05 -31.50 4.48
C ILE A 382 16.08 -32.96 3.99
N PRO A 383 17.08 -33.77 4.38
CA PRO A 383 17.14 -35.18 4.01
C PRO A 383 15.83 -35.90 4.34
N LYS A 384 15.34 -36.72 3.40
CA LYS A 384 14.05 -37.41 3.55
C LYS A 384 14.02 -38.24 4.84
N GLY A 385 13.04 -37.94 5.69
CA GLY A 385 12.81 -38.61 6.96
C GLY A 385 11.32 -38.68 7.31
N THR A 386 11.03 -38.92 8.58
CA THR A 386 9.69 -38.80 9.17
C THR A 386 9.39 -37.35 9.54
N LYS A 387 8.11 -36.96 9.60
CA LYS A 387 7.66 -35.64 10.06
C LYS A 387 8.17 -35.31 11.47
N GLN A 388 8.39 -36.31 12.32
CA GLN A 388 9.04 -36.15 13.62
C GLN A 388 10.52 -35.75 13.52
N GLN A 389 11.25 -36.31 12.56
CA GLN A 389 12.65 -35.92 12.29
C GLN A 389 12.71 -34.51 11.70
N ASP A 390 11.76 -34.16 10.81
CA ASP A 390 11.64 -32.81 10.28
C ASP A 390 11.36 -31.80 11.40
N LEU A 391 10.44 -32.11 12.32
CA LEU A 391 10.16 -31.30 13.51
C LEU A 391 11.44 -31.03 14.33
N GLU A 392 12.19 -32.08 14.68
CA GLU A 392 13.40 -31.90 15.49
C GLU A 392 14.51 -31.18 14.73
N HIS A 393 14.60 -31.36 13.40
CA HIS A 393 15.54 -30.61 12.56
C HIS A 393 15.26 -29.10 12.64
N ILE A 394 14.01 -28.68 12.44
CA ILE A 394 13.63 -27.26 12.51
C ILE A 394 13.86 -26.70 13.92
N ARG A 395 13.56 -27.46 14.97
CA ARG A 395 13.85 -27.05 16.36
C ARG A 395 15.36 -26.84 16.57
N ASN A 396 16.19 -27.74 16.07
CA ASN A 396 17.65 -27.61 16.15
C ASN A 396 18.17 -26.39 15.38
N ASP A 397 17.61 -26.09 14.21
CA ASP A 397 17.96 -24.90 13.43
C ASP A 397 17.63 -23.61 14.18
N ILE A 398 16.44 -23.53 14.82
CA ILE A 398 16.05 -22.39 15.65
C ILE A 398 17.03 -22.21 16.82
N ARG A 399 17.35 -23.28 17.56
CA ARG A 399 18.33 -23.24 18.67
C ARG A 399 19.71 -22.80 18.19
N THR A 400 20.16 -23.34 17.05
CA THR A 400 21.46 -23.04 16.47
C THR A 400 21.54 -21.58 16.04
N PHE A 401 20.50 -21.07 15.37
CA PHE A 401 20.42 -19.67 14.96
C PHE A 401 20.41 -18.72 16.16
N LYS A 402 19.61 -19.04 17.19
CA LYS A 402 19.54 -18.29 18.46
C LYS A 402 20.92 -18.23 19.14
N LYS A 403 21.59 -19.37 19.27
CA LYS A 403 22.91 -19.47 19.92
C LYS A 403 24.01 -18.77 19.13
N THR A 404 24.07 -18.99 17.81
CA THR A 404 25.12 -18.46 16.93
C THR A 404 25.15 -16.93 16.94
N HIS A 405 23.97 -16.31 17.00
CA HIS A 405 23.85 -14.85 16.97
C HIS A 405 23.64 -14.23 18.36
N ASN A 406 23.73 -15.02 19.44
CA ASN A 406 23.48 -14.60 20.82
C ASN A 406 22.18 -13.79 20.96
N LEU A 407 21.07 -14.39 20.50
CA LEU A 407 19.74 -13.77 20.46
C LEU A 407 18.96 -14.12 21.73
N GLU A 408 18.26 -13.12 22.26
CA GLU A 408 17.32 -13.32 23.37
C GLU A 408 15.99 -13.90 22.87
N GLN A 409 15.59 -13.49 21.67
CA GLN A 409 14.33 -13.86 21.05
C GLN A 409 14.53 -14.23 19.57
N VAL A 410 13.76 -15.21 19.12
CA VAL A 410 13.60 -15.55 17.71
C VAL A 410 12.11 -15.52 17.38
N ILE A 411 11.76 -14.90 16.26
CA ILE A 411 10.40 -14.92 15.70
C ILE A 411 10.47 -15.71 14.39
N VAL A 412 9.63 -16.73 14.26
CA VAL A 412 9.48 -17.50 13.02
C VAL A 412 8.33 -16.93 12.22
N LEU A 413 8.55 -16.63 10.95
CA LEU A 413 7.50 -16.08 10.09
C LEU A 413 7.43 -16.86 8.76
N TRP A 414 6.23 -17.30 8.43
CA TRP A 414 5.94 -17.94 7.15
C TRP A 414 5.69 -16.90 6.06
N THR A 415 6.56 -16.88 5.05
CA THR A 415 6.36 -16.12 3.80
C THR A 415 6.63 -16.97 2.56
N ALA A 416 6.55 -18.30 2.70
CA ALA A 416 6.71 -19.24 1.61
C ALA A 416 5.43 -19.34 0.78
N ASN A 417 5.46 -20.26 -0.20
CA ASN A 417 4.32 -20.57 -1.06
C ASN A 417 3.03 -20.80 -0.24
N THR A 418 1.91 -20.36 -0.80
CA THR A 418 0.59 -20.66 -0.24
C THR A 418 0.33 -22.16 -0.34
N GLU A 419 0.04 -22.80 0.78
CA GLU A 419 -0.36 -24.20 0.82
C GLU A 419 -1.88 -24.35 0.59
N ARG A 420 -2.31 -25.57 0.25
CA ARG A 420 -3.72 -25.97 0.41
C ARG A 420 -4.09 -26.02 1.89
N TYR A 421 -5.39 -26.06 2.17
CA TYR A 421 -5.86 -26.30 3.54
C TYR A 421 -5.59 -27.75 3.96
N VAL A 422 -5.30 -27.93 5.24
CA VAL A 422 -5.35 -29.22 5.93
C VAL A 422 -6.77 -29.50 6.43
N ASP A 423 -7.13 -30.77 6.50
CA ASP A 423 -8.36 -31.19 7.17
C ASP A 423 -8.30 -30.93 8.69
N VAL A 424 -9.42 -30.52 9.29
CA VAL A 424 -9.53 -30.34 10.74
C VAL A 424 -10.58 -31.29 11.30
N ARG A 425 -10.15 -32.29 12.09
CA ARG A 425 -11.02 -33.34 12.64
C ARG A 425 -10.51 -33.94 13.95
N PRO A 426 -11.40 -34.48 14.80
CA PRO A 426 -10.98 -35.18 16.02
C PRO A 426 -10.02 -36.33 15.72
N GLY A 427 -9.04 -36.53 16.59
CA GLY A 427 -7.99 -37.55 16.43
C GLY A 427 -6.83 -37.15 15.52
N LEU A 428 -6.91 -36.02 14.80
CA LEU A 428 -5.86 -35.53 13.91
C LEU A 428 -5.14 -34.28 14.47
N ASN A 429 -5.86 -33.18 14.70
CA ASN A 429 -5.24 -31.88 14.98
C ASN A 429 -6.15 -30.90 15.75
N GLN A 430 -7.16 -31.40 16.48
CA GLN A 430 -8.04 -30.55 17.28
C GLN A 430 -7.47 -30.23 18.66
N THR A 431 -6.59 -31.08 19.18
CA THR A 431 -5.87 -30.83 20.43
C THR A 431 -4.36 -30.84 20.25
N SER A 432 -3.65 -30.21 21.18
CA SER A 432 -2.18 -30.17 21.24
C SER A 432 -1.55 -31.57 21.30
N ASP A 433 -2.17 -32.52 22.02
CA ASP A 433 -1.70 -33.90 22.08
C ASP A 433 -1.94 -34.64 20.76
N GLU A 434 -3.06 -34.37 20.08
CA GLU A 434 -3.36 -34.94 18.77
C GLU A 434 -2.38 -34.47 17.71
N ILE A 435 -2.13 -33.16 17.59
CA ILE A 435 -1.23 -32.65 16.54
C ILE A 435 0.19 -33.21 16.68
N LEU A 436 0.72 -33.28 17.91
CA LEU A 436 2.04 -33.85 18.16
C LEU A 436 2.08 -35.36 17.88
N ARG A 437 1.02 -36.09 18.22
CA ARG A 437 0.91 -37.52 17.91
C ARG A 437 0.81 -37.77 16.40
N SER A 438 0.07 -36.94 15.68
CA SER A 438 -0.07 -37.02 14.22
C SER A 438 1.26 -36.73 13.50
N ILE A 439 2.06 -35.78 14.00
CA ILE A 439 3.44 -35.57 13.54
C ILE A 439 4.28 -36.83 13.78
N ALA A 440 4.22 -37.41 14.98
CA ALA A 440 4.96 -38.63 15.33
C ALA A 440 4.53 -39.85 14.50
N ALA A 441 3.25 -39.95 14.17
CA ALA A 441 2.67 -41.01 13.35
C ALA A 441 2.86 -40.79 11.83
N ASN A 442 3.48 -39.67 11.42
CA ASN A 442 3.75 -39.35 10.03
C ASN A 442 2.46 -39.19 9.18
N GLU A 443 1.38 -38.70 9.80
CA GLU A 443 0.05 -38.52 9.17
C GLU A 443 0.11 -37.58 7.96
N ASP A 444 -0.59 -37.92 6.88
CA ASP A 444 -0.53 -37.20 5.60
C ASP A 444 -1.01 -35.73 5.72
N GLU A 445 -2.12 -35.50 6.44
CA GLU A 445 -2.75 -34.18 6.64
C GLU A 445 -2.03 -33.27 7.67
N ILE A 446 -0.72 -33.42 7.78
CA ILE A 446 0.18 -32.53 8.52
C ILE A 446 1.06 -31.78 7.52
N SER A 447 0.83 -30.48 7.36
CA SER A 447 1.57 -29.67 6.40
C SER A 447 2.99 -29.33 6.91
N PRO A 448 3.90 -28.90 6.01
CA PRO A 448 5.15 -28.26 6.42
C PRO A 448 4.91 -27.09 7.37
N SER A 449 3.93 -26.21 7.10
CA SER A 449 3.62 -25.08 7.99
C SER A 449 3.17 -25.50 9.39
N ASN A 450 2.45 -26.62 9.55
CA ASN A 450 2.13 -27.15 10.88
C ASN A 450 3.40 -27.55 11.65
N ILE A 451 4.39 -28.15 10.98
CA ILE A 451 5.66 -28.55 11.60
C ILE A 451 6.45 -27.31 12.02
N PHE A 452 6.56 -26.29 11.17
CA PHE A 452 7.24 -25.04 11.53
C PHE A 452 6.57 -24.32 12.71
N ALA A 453 5.22 -24.29 12.73
CA ALA A 453 4.48 -23.71 13.85
C ALA A 453 4.72 -24.47 15.16
N CYS A 454 4.63 -25.81 15.14
CA CYS A 454 4.93 -26.63 16.31
C CYS A 454 6.38 -26.48 16.77
N ALA A 455 7.34 -26.46 15.84
CA ALA A 455 8.76 -26.28 16.14
C ALA A 455 9.02 -24.94 16.84
N ALA A 456 8.46 -23.85 16.32
CA ALA A 456 8.59 -22.52 16.90
C ALA A 456 8.01 -22.47 18.32
N ILE A 457 6.80 -23.00 18.52
CA ILE A 457 6.15 -23.03 19.83
C ILE A 457 6.95 -23.87 20.84
N LEU A 458 7.42 -25.06 20.44
CA LEU A 458 8.23 -25.93 21.31
C LEU A 458 9.61 -25.34 21.66
N GLU A 459 10.10 -24.35 20.90
CA GLU A 459 11.31 -23.58 21.19
C GLU A 459 11.01 -22.22 21.85
N ASN A 460 9.78 -22.00 22.32
CA ASN A 460 9.32 -20.75 22.94
C ASN A 460 9.55 -19.52 22.04
N CYS A 461 9.37 -19.68 20.73
CA CYS A 461 9.55 -18.65 19.71
C CYS A 461 8.20 -18.29 19.10
N PRO A 462 7.80 -17.01 19.04
CA PRO A 462 6.56 -16.63 18.37
C PRO A 462 6.51 -17.08 16.91
N TYR A 463 5.33 -17.46 16.44
CA TYR A 463 5.09 -17.92 15.07
C TYR A 463 4.05 -17.07 14.35
N LEU A 464 4.39 -16.57 13.16
CA LEU A 464 3.55 -15.69 12.36
C LEU A 464 3.28 -16.31 11.00
N ASN A 465 2.01 -16.44 10.61
CA ASN A 465 1.59 -16.97 9.32
C ASN A 465 1.25 -15.82 8.35
N GLY A 466 2.15 -15.55 7.40
CA GLY A 466 1.98 -14.55 6.35
C GLY A 466 1.20 -15.02 5.13
N SER A 467 0.77 -16.30 5.10
CA SER A 467 0.06 -16.94 3.98
C SER A 467 -1.34 -17.42 4.41
N PRO A 468 -2.24 -17.74 3.47
CA PRO A 468 -3.67 -17.94 3.78
C PRO A 468 -4.04 -19.36 4.21
N GLN A 469 -3.14 -20.34 4.17
CA GLN A 469 -3.47 -21.69 4.61
C GLN A 469 -3.79 -21.71 6.12
N ASN A 470 -4.64 -22.64 6.55
CA ASN A 470 -5.11 -22.80 7.93
C ASN A 470 -4.07 -23.48 8.83
N THR A 471 -2.83 -22.94 8.87
CA THR A 471 -1.73 -23.46 9.69
C THR A 471 -2.12 -23.57 11.17
N LEU A 472 -2.81 -22.56 11.68
CA LEU A 472 -3.14 -22.40 13.10
C LEU A 472 -4.42 -23.18 13.45
N VAL A 473 -4.40 -24.50 13.25
CA VAL A 473 -5.47 -25.42 13.64
C VAL A 473 -5.67 -25.42 15.17
N PRO A 474 -6.82 -25.86 15.68
CA PRO A 474 -7.13 -25.77 17.12
C PRO A 474 -6.06 -26.40 18.03
N GLY A 475 -5.47 -27.53 17.63
CA GLY A 475 -4.40 -28.16 18.39
C GLY A 475 -3.11 -27.32 18.49
N ILE A 476 -2.79 -26.54 17.45
CA ILE A 476 -1.64 -25.62 17.46
C ILE A 476 -1.95 -24.39 18.32
N ILE A 477 -3.18 -23.89 18.28
CA ILE A 477 -3.63 -22.81 19.18
C ILE A 477 -3.50 -23.26 20.63
N GLU A 478 -4.01 -24.45 20.97
CA GLU A 478 -3.90 -25.02 22.32
C GLU A 478 -2.44 -25.22 22.73
N LEU A 479 -1.58 -25.69 21.82
CA LEU A 479 -0.15 -25.85 22.08
C LEU A 479 0.52 -24.51 22.39
N ALA A 480 0.22 -23.46 21.62
CA ALA A 480 0.72 -22.11 21.86
C ALA A 480 0.27 -21.57 23.22
N THR A 481 -1.00 -21.79 23.60
CA THR A 481 -1.54 -21.42 24.92
C THR A 481 -0.82 -22.16 26.05
N LYS A 482 -0.61 -23.48 25.94
CA LYS A 482 0.11 -24.27 26.95
C LYS A 482 1.56 -23.81 27.15
N HIS A 483 2.22 -23.34 26.10
CA HIS A 483 3.60 -22.86 26.13
C HIS A 483 3.73 -21.35 26.38
N HIS A 484 2.62 -20.62 26.51
CA HIS A 484 2.60 -19.15 26.63
C HIS A 484 3.36 -18.45 25.49
N VAL A 485 3.24 -18.97 24.27
CA VAL A 485 3.88 -18.43 23.07
C VAL A 485 2.86 -17.69 22.22
N PHE A 486 3.29 -16.58 21.63
CA PHE A 486 2.45 -15.83 20.71
C PHE A 486 2.41 -16.42 19.32
N ILE A 487 1.21 -16.47 18.75
CA ILE A 487 0.93 -16.82 17.37
C ILE A 487 0.10 -15.73 16.71
N GLY A 488 0.28 -15.55 15.40
CA GLY A 488 -0.46 -14.58 14.60
C GLY A 488 -0.60 -15.01 13.16
N GLY A 489 -1.64 -14.55 12.49
CA GLY A 489 -2.01 -14.97 11.14
C GLY A 489 -3.48 -14.60 10.86
N ASP A 490 -4.01 -14.73 9.66
CA ASP A 490 -3.40 -15.30 8.46
C ASP A 490 -3.43 -14.33 7.26
N ASP A 491 -2.46 -14.50 6.36
CA ASP A 491 -2.26 -13.80 5.07
C ASP A 491 -2.01 -12.28 5.13
N PHE A 492 -0.90 -11.79 4.59
CA PHE A 492 -0.55 -10.36 4.61
C PHE A 492 -1.61 -9.42 3.99
N LYS A 493 -2.09 -8.41 4.71
CA LYS A 493 -3.03 -7.40 4.20
C LYS A 493 -2.30 -6.22 3.55
N SER A 494 -1.80 -6.41 2.32
CA SER A 494 -0.99 -5.42 1.58
C SER A 494 -1.80 -4.43 0.72
N GLY A 495 -2.12 -4.79 -0.53
CA GLY A 495 -2.72 -3.89 -1.52
C GLY A 495 -4.25 -3.92 -1.54
N GLN A 496 -4.83 -4.70 -2.48
CA GLN A 496 -6.27 -4.75 -2.75
C GLN A 496 -7.13 -4.97 -1.49
N THR A 497 -6.82 -5.98 -0.67
CA THR A 497 -7.65 -6.31 0.50
C THR A 497 -7.58 -5.23 1.58
N LYS A 498 -6.44 -4.54 1.72
CA LYS A 498 -6.29 -3.40 2.63
C LYS A 498 -7.24 -2.26 2.23
N LEU A 499 -7.25 -1.92 0.94
CA LEU A 499 -8.17 -0.92 0.39
C LEU A 499 -9.64 -1.35 0.46
N LYS A 500 -9.95 -2.63 0.18
CA LYS A 500 -11.30 -3.19 0.31
C LYS A 500 -11.85 -3.03 1.73
N SER A 501 -11.02 -3.31 2.74
CA SER A 501 -11.39 -3.17 4.16
C SER A 501 -11.74 -1.72 4.52
N VAL A 502 -11.10 -0.74 3.88
CA VAL A 502 -11.40 0.69 4.05
C VAL A 502 -12.69 1.07 3.33
N LEU A 503 -12.81 0.70 2.06
CA LEU A 503 -13.96 1.10 1.23
C LEU A 503 -15.25 0.46 1.71
N ALA A 504 -15.25 -0.81 2.08
CA ALA A 504 -16.43 -1.48 2.60
C ALA A 504 -16.93 -0.82 3.90
N ASP A 505 -16.02 -0.54 4.84
CA ASP A 505 -16.37 0.14 6.10
C ASP A 505 -16.87 1.56 5.84
N PHE A 506 -16.23 2.31 4.93
CA PHE A 506 -16.68 3.65 4.53
C PHE A 506 -18.08 3.65 3.91
N LEU A 507 -18.33 2.80 2.91
CA LEU A 507 -19.61 2.75 2.19
C LEU A 507 -20.76 2.39 3.12
N VAL A 508 -20.58 1.34 3.94
CA VAL A 508 -21.61 0.89 4.89
C VAL A 508 -21.83 1.93 5.99
N SER A 509 -20.76 2.55 6.51
CA SER A 509 -20.86 3.61 7.53
C SER A 509 -21.53 4.88 7.00
N ALA A 510 -21.37 5.17 5.70
CA ALA A 510 -22.07 6.26 5.02
C ALA A 510 -23.55 5.95 4.70
N GLY A 511 -24.06 4.77 5.08
CA GLY A 511 -25.44 4.36 4.82
C GLY A 511 -25.68 3.88 3.39
N LEU A 512 -24.63 3.55 2.63
CA LEU A 512 -24.74 3.02 1.28
C LEU A 512 -24.74 1.49 1.33
N LYS A 513 -25.74 0.87 0.71
CA LYS A 513 -25.86 -0.59 0.69
C LYS A 513 -25.00 -1.15 -0.43
N VAL A 514 -23.84 -1.70 -0.11
CA VAL A 514 -23.01 -2.42 -1.08
C VAL A 514 -23.76 -3.66 -1.53
N GLN A 515 -24.02 -3.78 -2.82
CA GLN A 515 -24.75 -4.88 -3.46
C GLN A 515 -23.80 -5.85 -4.16
N SER A 516 -22.71 -5.35 -4.74
CA SER A 516 -21.74 -6.18 -5.46
C SER A 516 -20.31 -5.68 -5.26
N ILE A 517 -19.40 -6.63 -5.11
CA ILE A 517 -17.96 -6.44 -5.04
C ILE A 517 -17.31 -7.46 -5.97
N VAL A 518 -16.70 -7.00 -7.06
CA VAL A 518 -15.96 -7.86 -7.99
C VAL A 518 -14.48 -7.49 -7.93
N SER A 519 -13.65 -8.41 -7.46
CA SER A 519 -12.22 -8.20 -7.22
C SER A 519 -11.36 -9.08 -8.13
N TYR A 520 -10.93 -8.54 -9.26
CA TYR A 520 -9.99 -9.19 -10.18
C TYR A 520 -8.54 -8.87 -9.82
N ASN A 521 -7.65 -9.85 -10.02
CA ASN A 521 -6.22 -9.71 -9.81
C ASN A 521 -5.44 -10.48 -10.88
N HIS A 522 -4.32 -9.93 -11.34
CA HIS A 522 -3.31 -10.72 -12.03
C HIS A 522 -1.89 -10.31 -11.65
N LEU A 523 -1.00 -11.29 -11.56
CA LEU A 523 0.40 -11.16 -11.20
C LEU A 523 1.23 -12.25 -11.87
N GLY A 524 2.52 -12.00 -12.06
CA GLY A 524 3.44 -12.84 -12.84
C GLY A 524 4.64 -13.36 -12.05
N ASN A 525 4.69 -13.13 -10.74
CA ASN A 525 5.71 -13.66 -9.85
C ASN A 525 5.42 -15.12 -9.44
N ASN A 526 6.27 -15.70 -8.59
CA ASN A 526 6.11 -17.09 -8.16
C ASN A 526 4.85 -17.32 -7.31
N ASP A 527 4.36 -16.29 -6.61
CA ASP A 527 3.09 -16.36 -5.88
C ASP A 527 1.94 -16.59 -6.88
N GLY A 528 1.84 -15.77 -7.94
CA GLY A 528 0.87 -15.97 -9.01
C GLY A 528 0.98 -17.34 -9.69
N LYS A 529 2.20 -17.83 -9.91
CA LYS A 529 2.45 -19.16 -10.50
C LYS A 529 1.91 -20.27 -9.59
N ASN A 530 2.16 -20.20 -8.28
CA ASN A 530 1.65 -21.17 -7.31
C ASN A 530 0.11 -21.12 -7.19
N LEU A 531 -0.46 -19.92 -7.15
CA LEU A 531 -1.91 -19.69 -7.05
C LEU A 531 -2.67 -20.03 -8.34
N SER A 532 -2.00 -20.46 -9.42
CA SER A 532 -2.68 -20.98 -10.61
C SER A 532 -3.32 -22.35 -10.39
N ALA A 533 -2.90 -23.08 -9.35
CA ALA A 533 -3.48 -24.35 -8.96
C ALA A 533 -4.75 -24.15 -8.09
N PRO A 534 -5.86 -24.86 -8.36
CA PRO A 534 -7.14 -24.61 -7.69
C PRO A 534 -7.11 -24.73 -6.16
N GLN A 535 -6.39 -25.71 -5.61
CA GLN A 535 -6.34 -25.95 -4.16
C GLN A 535 -5.63 -24.82 -3.41
N GLN A 536 -4.53 -24.30 -3.97
CA GLN A 536 -3.80 -23.15 -3.42
C GLN A 536 -4.58 -21.84 -3.62
N PHE A 537 -5.28 -21.70 -4.77
CA PHE A 537 -6.18 -20.57 -5.00
C PHE A 537 -7.31 -20.52 -3.96
N ARG A 538 -7.90 -21.67 -3.61
CA ARG A 538 -9.00 -21.76 -2.64
C ARG A 538 -8.65 -21.14 -1.29
N SER A 539 -7.44 -21.38 -0.77
CA SER A 539 -6.93 -20.75 0.44
C SER A 539 -6.97 -19.21 0.34
N LYS A 540 -6.51 -18.67 -0.79
CA LYS A 540 -6.47 -17.22 -1.04
C LYS A 540 -7.86 -16.62 -1.28
N GLU A 541 -8.77 -17.39 -1.86
CA GLU A 541 -10.15 -16.99 -2.10
C GLU A 541 -10.88 -16.75 -0.77
N ILE A 542 -10.81 -17.73 0.16
CA ILE A 542 -11.49 -17.65 1.47
C ILE A 542 -11.04 -16.40 2.24
N SER A 543 -9.73 -16.20 2.39
CA SER A 543 -9.17 -15.05 3.13
C SER A 543 -9.49 -13.68 2.50
N LYS A 544 -9.76 -13.62 1.19
CA LYS A 544 -10.12 -12.39 0.48
C LYS A 544 -11.62 -12.07 0.49
N SER A 545 -12.46 -13.09 0.69
CA SER A 545 -13.91 -12.94 0.68
C SER A 545 -14.46 -12.50 2.04
N ASN A 546 -13.96 -13.08 3.14
CA ASN A 546 -14.53 -12.85 4.48
C ASN A 546 -14.28 -11.44 5.08
N VAL A 547 -13.51 -10.60 4.39
CA VAL A 547 -13.04 -9.30 4.91
C VAL A 547 -14.15 -8.24 5.01
N VAL A 548 -15.35 -8.52 4.51
CA VAL A 548 -16.49 -7.59 4.54
C VAL A 548 -17.60 -8.03 5.51
N ASP A 549 -17.47 -9.21 6.11
CA ASP A 549 -18.55 -9.86 6.85
C ASP A 549 -18.95 -9.09 8.12
N ASP A 550 -17.97 -8.54 8.85
CA ASP A 550 -18.24 -7.76 10.06
C ASP A 550 -18.93 -6.42 9.75
N MET A 551 -18.57 -5.77 8.64
CA MET A 551 -19.24 -4.54 8.21
C MET A 551 -20.70 -4.81 7.80
N VAL A 552 -20.94 -5.87 7.02
CA VAL A 552 -22.30 -6.29 6.61
C VAL A 552 -23.12 -6.67 7.84
N GLY A 553 -22.57 -7.50 8.73
CA GLY A 553 -23.23 -7.95 9.95
C GLY A 553 -23.55 -6.83 10.96
N ALA A 554 -22.79 -5.73 10.92
CA ALA A 554 -23.01 -4.57 11.79
C ALA A 554 -24.26 -3.76 11.42
N ASN A 555 -24.66 -3.70 10.14
CA ASN A 555 -25.72 -2.80 9.68
C ASN A 555 -26.99 -3.55 9.23
N HIS A 556 -27.85 -3.87 10.20
CA HIS A 556 -29.12 -4.55 9.97
C HIS A 556 -30.21 -3.71 9.30
N LEU A 557 -29.98 -2.40 9.08
CA LEU A 557 -30.88 -1.53 8.31
C LEU A 557 -30.67 -1.71 6.81
N LEU A 558 -29.41 -1.91 6.40
CA LEU A 558 -29.06 -2.13 5.00
C LEU A 558 -29.18 -3.62 4.63
N TYR A 559 -28.78 -4.51 5.52
CA TYR A 559 -28.73 -5.96 5.26
C TYR A 559 -29.70 -6.73 6.16
N ASN A 560 -30.54 -7.55 5.54
CA ASN A 560 -31.48 -8.38 6.26
C ASN A 560 -30.80 -9.60 6.91
N LYS A 561 -30.68 -9.57 8.23
CA LYS A 561 -30.11 -10.68 9.02
C LYS A 561 -30.89 -11.98 8.91
N LYS A 562 -32.22 -11.94 8.72
CA LYS A 562 -33.04 -13.16 8.65
C LYS A 562 -32.78 -13.97 7.39
N THR A 563 -32.42 -13.30 6.30
CA THR A 563 -32.09 -13.94 5.03
C THR A 563 -30.58 -14.14 4.86
N ASN A 564 -29.78 -13.79 5.87
CA ASN A 564 -28.32 -13.71 5.77
C ASN A 564 -27.89 -12.98 4.50
N GLU A 565 -28.47 -11.79 4.27
CA GLU A 565 -28.21 -11.01 3.07
C GLU A 565 -26.76 -10.52 3.05
N HIS A 566 -26.05 -10.80 1.95
CA HIS A 566 -24.69 -10.37 1.68
C HIS A 566 -24.60 -9.81 0.25
N PRO A 567 -23.65 -8.89 -0.02
CA PRO A 567 -23.36 -8.49 -1.39
C PRO A 567 -22.84 -9.68 -2.21
N ASP A 568 -23.11 -9.66 -3.51
CA ASP A 568 -22.40 -10.54 -4.44
C ASP A 568 -20.90 -10.26 -4.32
N HIS A 569 -20.10 -11.27 -3.98
CA HIS A 569 -18.66 -11.10 -3.80
C HIS A 569 -17.87 -12.11 -4.62
N VAL A 570 -17.16 -11.63 -5.63
CA VAL A 570 -16.37 -12.47 -6.54
C VAL A 570 -14.90 -12.09 -6.44
N VAL A 571 -14.04 -13.08 -6.25
CA VAL A 571 -12.58 -12.91 -6.20
C VAL A 571 -11.94 -13.72 -7.32
N VAL A 572 -11.11 -13.07 -8.14
CA VAL A 572 -10.39 -13.72 -9.24
C VAL A 572 -8.90 -13.43 -9.12
N ILE A 573 -8.07 -14.45 -9.33
CA ILE A 573 -6.62 -14.32 -9.46
C ILE A 573 -6.19 -15.06 -10.72
N LYS A 574 -5.37 -14.42 -11.56
CA LYS A 574 -4.79 -15.03 -12.76
C LYS A 574 -3.27 -14.86 -12.79
N TYR A 575 -2.60 -15.91 -13.25
CA TYR A 575 -1.17 -15.86 -13.51
C TYR A 575 -0.90 -15.24 -14.88
N VAL A 576 -0.23 -14.09 -14.88
CA VAL A 576 0.15 -13.35 -16.10
C VAL A 576 1.64 -13.02 -16.01
N PRO A 577 2.54 -13.86 -16.56
CA PRO A 577 3.98 -13.76 -16.35
C PRO A 577 4.58 -12.38 -16.64
N PHE A 578 4.02 -11.66 -17.62
CA PHE A 578 4.55 -10.38 -18.10
C PHE A 578 4.66 -9.32 -17.01
N VAL A 579 3.71 -9.25 -16.07
CA VAL A 579 3.69 -8.20 -15.04
C VAL A 579 4.61 -8.48 -13.86
N LYS A 580 5.18 -9.70 -13.75
CA LYS A 580 6.07 -10.10 -12.65
C LYS A 580 5.47 -9.76 -11.27
N ASP A 581 6.21 -9.06 -10.42
CA ASP A 581 5.78 -8.65 -9.06
C ASP A 581 4.77 -7.48 -9.05
N SER A 582 4.63 -6.78 -10.18
CA SER A 582 3.74 -5.62 -10.36
C SER A 582 2.30 -6.08 -10.58
N LYS A 583 1.70 -6.64 -9.53
CA LYS A 583 0.32 -7.10 -9.50
C LYS A 583 -0.64 -5.98 -9.89
N ARG A 584 -1.64 -6.33 -10.70
CA ARG A 584 -2.75 -5.44 -11.03
C ARG A 584 -4.01 -5.94 -10.34
N ALA A 585 -4.60 -5.08 -9.52
CA ALA A 585 -5.91 -5.27 -8.92
C ALA A 585 -6.92 -4.38 -9.63
N MET A 586 -8.06 -4.96 -9.97
CA MET A 586 -9.18 -4.26 -10.58
C MET A 586 -10.43 -4.61 -9.78
N ASP A 587 -11.04 -3.61 -9.16
CA ASP A 587 -12.18 -3.80 -8.28
C ASP A 587 -13.35 -2.95 -8.74
N GLU A 588 -14.54 -3.53 -8.73
CA GLU A 588 -15.80 -2.81 -8.94
C GLU A 588 -16.69 -2.96 -7.70
N TYR A 589 -17.12 -1.83 -7.15
CA TYR A 589 -18.07 -1.76 -6.04
C TYR A 589 -19.35 -1.11 -6.55
N ILE A 590 -20.47 -1.84 -6.44
CA ILE A 590 -21.80 -1.33 -6.79
C ILE A 590 -22.62 -1.26 -5.53
N SER A 591 -23.17 -0.07 -5.23
CA SER A 591 -24.01 0.18 -4.07
C SER A 591 -25.37 0.72 -4.48
N SER A 592 -26.42 0.27 -3.80
CA SER A 592 -27.72 0.94 -3.81
C SER A 592 -27.67 2.16 -2.90
N ILE A 593 -28.17 3.29 -3.40
CA ILE A 593 -28.22 4.57 -2.70
C ILE A 593 -29.68 5.04 -2.56
N PHE A 594 -29.87 6.30 -2.14
CA PHE A 594 -31.19 6.88 -1.93
C PHE A 594 -32.13 6.68 -3.14
N MET A 595 -33.40 6.36 -2.85
CA MET A 595 -34.44 6.11 -3.85
C MET A 595 -34.08 5.05 -4.90
N ASN A 596 -33.35 4.01 -4.48
CA ASN A 596 -32.88 2.91 -5.34
C ASN A 596 -31.95 3.37 -6.49
N GLY A 597 -31.33 4.53 -6.36
CA GLY A 597 -30.23 4.92 -7.25
C GLY A 597 -29.06 3.94 -7.11
N LEU A 598 -28.12 4.01 -8.05
CA LEU A 598 -26.88 3.22 -8.00
C LEU A 598 -25.67 4.13 -7.91
N ASN A 599 -24.69 3.70 -7.11
CA ASN A 599 -23.34 4.22 -7.10
C ASN A 599 -22.38 3.12 -7.53
N THR A 600 -21.51 3.41 -8.49
CA THR A 600 -20.50 2.46 -8.98
C THR A 600 -19.12 3.08 -8.84
N ILE A 601 -18.20 2.36 -8.19
CA ILE A 601 -16.80 2.73 -8.03
C ILE A 601 -15.96 1.66 -8.71
N ALA A 602 -15.25 2.04 -9.77
CA ALA A 602 -14.27 1.19 -10.45
C ALA A 602 -12.86 1.64 -10.09
N ILE A 603 -12.02 0.70 -9.67
CA ILE A 603 -10.67 0.97 -9.16
C ILE A 603 -9.68 0.13 -9.94
N HIS A 604 -8.61 0.76 -10.42
CA HIS A 604 -7.42 0.09 -10.89
C HIS A 604 -6.25 0.42 -9.96
N ASN A 605 -5.64 -0.62 -9.38
CA ASN A 605 -4.53 -0.48 -8.45
C ASN A 605 -3.34 -1.30 -8.95
N THR A 606 -2.22 -0.62 -9.23
CA THR A 606 -0.93 -1.26 -9.51
C THR A 606 -0.18 -1.41 -8.20
N CYS A 607 0.00 -2.65 -7.78
CA CYS A 607 0.63 -3.04 -6.51
C CYS A 607 1.97 -3.72 -6.81
N GLU A 608 3.09 -3.10 -6.44
CA GLU A 608 4.36 -3.83 -6.34
C GLU A 608 4.30 -4.69 -5.08
N ASP A 609 3.91 -5.96 -5.25
CA ASP A 609 3.42 -6.78 -4.14
C ASP A 609 4.45 -6.95 -3.03
N SER A 610 5.71 -7.19 -3.37
CA SER A 610 6.77 -7.39 -2.39
C SER A 610 7.15 -6.11 -1.66
N LEU A 611 7.09 -4.96 -2.34
CA LEU A 611 7.33 -3.64 -1.73
C LEU A 611 6.18 -3.24 -0.78
N LEU A 612 4.97 -3.76 -1.00
CA LEU A 612 3.86 -3.58 -0.06
C LEU A 612 3.84 -4.63 1.07
N ALA A 613 4.32 -5.85 0.82
CA ALA A 613 4.32 -6.94 1.81
C ALA A 613 5.50 -6.85 2.79
N SER A 614 6.69 -6.47 2.33
CA SER A 614 7.90 -6.44 3.19
C SER A 614 7.79 -5.47 4.38
N PRO A 615 7.19 -4.27 4.24
CA PRO A 615 6.93 -3.41 5.40
C PRO A 615 5.92 -4.01 6.40
N LEU A 616 4.99 -4.86 5.96
CA LEU A 616 4.10 -5.56 6.88
C LEU A 616 4.83 -6.64 7.67
N ILE A 617 5.83 -7.30 7.07
CA ILE A 617 6.72 -8.23 7.79
C ILE A 617 7.47 -7.48 8.89
N ILE A 618 7.98 -6.28 8.61
CA ILE A 618 8.60 -5.40 9.61
C ILE A 618 7.63 -5.14 10.77
N ASP A 619 6.41 -4.67 10.47
CA ASP A 619 5.44 -4.32 11.49
C ASP A 619 4.98 -5.52 12.33
N LEU A 620 4.79 -6.68 11.67
CA LEU A 620 4.42 -7.93 12.33
C LEU A 620 5.49 -8.36 13.34
N VAL A 621 6.77 -8.31 12.94
CA VAL A 621 7.90 -8.63 13.81
C VAL A 621 8.00 -7.67 14.98
N ILE A 622 7.96 -6.36 14.71
CA ILE A 622 8.15 -5.32 15.74
C ILE A 622 7.02 -5.34 16.76
N LEU A 623 5.77 -5.42 16.31
CA LEU A 623 4.63 -5.51 17.23
C LEU A 623 4.66 -6.81 18.03
N THR A 624 5.00 -7.94 17.41
CA THR A 624 5.13 -9.21 18.14
C THR A 624 6.23 -9.14 19.20
N GLU A 625 7.40 -8.58 18.87
CA GLU A 625 8.47 -8.36 19.85
C GLU A 625 8.01 -7.49 21.01
N LEU A 626 7.37 -6.36 20.72
CA LEU A 626 6.85 -5.46 21.73
C LEU A 626 5.84 -6.16 22.65
N MET A 627 4.90 -6.94 22.09
CA MET A 627 3.91 -7.67 22.88
C MET A 627 4.54 -8.70 23.83
N THR A 628 5.71 -9.27 23.52
CA THR A 628 6.46 -10.15 24.45
C THR A 628 7.05 -9.42 25.66
N ARG A 629 7.01 -8.09 25.68
CA ARG A 629 7.49 -7.23 26.77
C ARG A 629 6.37 -6.55 27.53
N ILE A 630 5.12 -6.66 27.07
CA ILE A 630 3.96 -6.07 27.74
C ILE A 630 3.26 -7.16 28.56
N THR A 631 3.09 -6.85 29.83
CA THR A 631 2.31 -7.65 30.78
C THR A 631 1.27 -6.75 31.44
N TYR A 632 0.25 -7.36 32.02
CA TYR A 632 -0.77 -6.62 32.76
C TYR A 632 -1.22 -7.40 33.99
N LYS A 633 -1.82 -6.68 34.93
CA LYS A 633 -2.65 -7.27 35.99
C LYS A 633 -3.93 -6.48 36.15
N THR A 634 -4.95 -7.11 36.72
CA THR A 634 -6.25 -6.50 36.99
C THR A 634 -6.48 -6.43 38.51
N ASN A 635 -7.65 -5.98 38.94
CA ASN A 635 -8.02 -6.07 40.36
C ASN A 635 -8.32 -7.51 40.81
N ASP A 636 -8.52 -8.43 39.86
CA ASP A 636 -8.86 -9.83 40.13
C ASP A 636 -7.62 -10.73 40.22
N ASN A 637 -6.46 -10.27 39.72
CA ASN A 637 -5.21 -11.03 39.67
C ASN A 637 -4.05 -10.20 40.25
N GLU A 638 -3.32 -10.76 41.22
CA GLU A 638 -2.18 -10.07 41.85
C GLU A 638 -0.90 -10.10 40.98
N GLU A 639 -0.73 -11.16 40.19
CA GLU A 639 0.44 -11.40 39.35
C GLU A 639 0.29 -10.80 37.94
N TYR A 640 1.41 -10.38 37.36
CA TYR A 640 1.46 -9.91 35.98
C TYR A 640 1.40 -11.09 35.01
N GLN A 641 0.46 -11.01 34.07
CA GLN A 641 0.25 -12.01 33.03
C GLN A 641 0.51 -11.41 31.65
N SER A 642 0.85 -12.28 30.69
CA SER A 642 0.91 -11.92 29.28
C SER A 642 -0.50 -11.78 28.68
N PHE A 643 -0.58 -11.19 27.49
CA PHE A 643 -1.77 -11.29 26.65
C PHE A 643 -2.03 -12.75 26.23
N GLU A 644 -3.22 -12.99 25.70
CA GLU A 644 -3.59 -14.24 25.05
C GLU A 644 -2.62 -14.61 23.92
N SER A 645 -2.37 -15.91 23.74
CA SER A 645 -1.42 -16.42 22.75
C SER A 645 -1.76 -16.02 21.31
N VAL A 646 -3.05 -15.88 20.97
CA VAL A 646 -3.47 -15.41 19.64
C VAL A 646 -3.46 -13.89 19.61
N LEU A 647 -2.45 -13.29 18.96
CA LEU A 647 -2.24 -11.85 18.91
C LEU A 647 -3.16 -11.16 17.89
N SER A 648 -4.44 -11.00 18.24
CA SER A 648 -5.42 -10.28 17.42
C SER A 648 -5.08 -8.79 17.21
N ILE A 649 -4.17 -8.21 18.01
CA ILE A 649 -3.64 -6.86 17.77
C ILE A 649 -2.95 -6.73 16.40
N LEU A 650 -2.45 -7.84 15.83
CA LEU A 650 -1.80 -7.88 14.51
C LEU A 650 -2.79 -7.81 13.33
N SER A 651 -4.10 -7.76 13.59
CA SER A 651 -5.15 -7.86 12.56
C SER A 651 -5.08 -6.78 11.47
N TYR A 652 -4.51 -5.61 11.77
CA TYR A 652 -4.26 -4.54 10.80
C TYR A 652 -3.38 -5.01 9.63
N LEU A 653 -2.50 -5.99 9.88
CA LEU A 653 -1.49 -6.48 8.97
C LEU A 653 -1.90 -7.77 8.25
N LEU A 654 -3.07 -8.35 8.59
CA LEU A 654 -3.50 -9.69 8.21
C LEU A 654 -4.92 -9.69 7.61
N LYS A 655 -5.17 -10.47 6.56
CA LYS A 655 -6.43 -10.47 5.79
C LYS A 655 -7.52 -11.26 6.50
N ALA A 656 -7.17 -12.42 7.04
CA ALA A 656 -8.06 -13.29 7.78
C ALA A 656 -7.51 -13.43 9.21
N PRO A 657 -7.67 -12.39 10.04
CA PRO A 657 -7.02 -12.36 11.34
C PRO A 657 -7.58 -13.46 12.24
N MET A 658 -6.67 -14.23 12.81
CA MET A 658 -6.94 -15.16 13.89
C MET A 658 -7.22 -14.38 15.16
N VAL A 659 -8.22 -14.82 15.89
CA VAL A 659 -8.67 -14.21 17.13
C VAL A 659 -8.82 -15.28 18.22
N PRO A 660 -8.72 -14.92 19.51
CA PRO A 660 -8.98 -15.86 20.59
C PRO A 660 -10.35 -16.54 20.45
N PRO A 661 -10.49 -17.83 20.82
CA PRO A 661 -11.76 -18.55 20.74
C PRO A 661 -12.92 -17.79 21.39
N GLY A 662 -14.05 -17.70 20.69
CA GLY A 662 -15.25 -17.02 21.18
C GLY A 662 -15.24 -15.49 21.04
N THR A 663 -14.20 -14.90 20.45
CA THR A 663 -14.13 -13.45 20.17
C THR A 663 -14.49 -13.13 18.71
N PRO A 664 -15.08 -11.96 18.42
CA PRO A 664 -15.45 -11.59 17.07
C PRO A 664 -14.24 -11.18 16.22
N VAL A 665 -14.27 -11.54 14.94
CA VAL A 665 -13.32 -11.05 13.94
C VAL A 665 -13.73 -9.65 13.50
N ILE A 666 -12.78 -8.71 13.48
CA ILE A 666 -12.97 -7.33 13.00
C ILE A 666 -12.03 -7.14 11.83
N ASN A 667 -12.54 -6.81 10.64
CA ASN A 667 -11.72 -6.57 9.44
C ASN A 667 -11.59 -5.10 9.07
N ALA A 668 -12.48 -4.24 9.56
CA ALA A 668 -12.44 -2.80 9.32
C ALA A 668 -11.09 -2.19 9.72
N LEU A 669 -10.34 -1.73 8.71
CA LEU A 669 -8.92 -1.39 8.85
C LEU A 669 -8.66 -0.31 9.91
N PHE A 670 -9.48 0.75 9.94
CA PHE A 670 -9.29 1.85 10.89
C PHE A 670 -9.71 1.47 12.32
N LYS A 671 -10.62 0.51 12.50
CA LYS A 671 -10.91 -0.05 13.84
C LYS A 671 -9.72 -0.86 14.35
N GLN A 672 -9.09 -1.63 13.47
CA GLN A 672 -7.87 -2.38 13.80
C GLN A 672 -6.70 -1.44 14.12
N HIS A 673 -6.49 -0.39 13.31
CA HIS A 673 -5.48 0.64 13.59
C HIS A 673 -5.70 1.29 14.95
N ARG A 674 -6.93 1.73 15.25
CA ARG A 674 -7.29 2.35 16.52
C ARG A 674 -7.11 1.39 17.70
N CYS A 675 -7.37 0.09 17.52
CA CYS A 675 -7.09 -0.92 18.54
C CYS A 675 -5.60 -0.92 18.92
N ILE A 676 -4.71 -0.96 17.93
CA ILE A 676 -3.26 -0.92 18.16
C ILE A 676 -2.88 0.38 18.89
N THR A 677 -3.25 1.54 18.36
CA THR A 677 -2.87 2.82 18.97
C THR A 677 -3.40 2.96 20.38
N ASN A 678 -4.63 2.54 20.66
CA ASN A 678 -5.23 2.65 21.99
C ASN A 678 -4.56 1.73 23.01
N ILE A 679 -4.21 0.49 22.63
CA ILE A 679 -3.49 -0.42 23.52
C ILE A 679 -2.09 0.13 23.85
N LEU A 680 -1.35 0.59 22.83
CA LEU A 680 -0.01 1.13 23.04
C LEU A 680 -0.05 2.44 23.85
N SER A 681 -1.00 3.34 23.57
CA SER A 681 -1.22 4.54 24.36
C SER A 681 -1.58 4.22 25.82
N ALA A 682 -2.45 3.24 26.06
CA ALA A 682 -2.78 2.80 27.42
C ALA A 682 -1.54 2.26 28.15
N CYS A 683 -0.66 1.52 27.47
CA CYS A 683 0.59 1.03 28.04
C CYS A 683 1.60 2.16 28.33
N ALA A 684 1.60 3.22 27.53
CA ALA A 684 2.43 4.42 27.72
C ALA A 684 1.82 5.44 28.71
N GLY A 685 0.57 5.24 29.12
CA GLY A 685 -0.18 6.17 29.95
C GLY A 685 -0.70 7.41 29.21
N ILE A 686 -0.64 7.40 27.89
CA ILE A 686 -1.19 8.46 27.03
C ILE A 686 -2.72 8.33 27.02
N ALA A 687 -3.41 9.44 27.28
CA ALA A 687 -4.87 9.49 27.18
C ALA A 687 -5.32 9.14 25.76
N MET A 688 -6.40 8.36 25.62
CA MET A 688 -6.90 7.98 24.30
C MET A 688 -7.40 9.20 23.53
N ASP A 689 -7.08 9.23 22.25
CA ASP A 689 -7.73 10.15 21.33
C ASP A 689 -9.18 9.70 21.09
N THR A 690 -10.13 10.56 21.47
CA THR A 690 -11.56 10.29 21.31
C THR A 690 -12.15 10.99 20.09
N ASP A 691 -11.35 11.76 19.33
CA ASP A 691 -11.79 12.59 18.20
C ASP A 691 -12.94 13.57 18.53
N MET A 692 -13.24 13.77 19.83
CA MET A 692 -14.38 14.57 20.26
C MET A 692 -14.12 16.07 20.09
N LEU A 693 -12.86 16.48 20.26
CA LEU A 693 -12.39 17.87 20.09
C LEU A 693 -13.26 18.88 20.86
N LEU A 694 -13.60 18.56 22.12
CA LEU A 694 -14.49 19.38 22.94
C LEU A 694 -13.91 20.76 23.22
N GLU A 695 -12.59 20.90 23.21
CA GLU A 695 -11.87 22.16 23.32
C GLU A 695 -12.17 23.16 22.20
N HIS A 696 -12.58 22.67 21.03
CA HIS A 696 -12.97 23.49 19.89
C HIS A 696 -14.49 23.66 19.77
N LYS A 697 -15.27 22.94 20.59
CA LYS A 697 -16.74 22.94 20.57
C LYS A 697 -17.36 23.53 21.83
N THR A 698 -16.57 23.69 22.89
CA THR A 698 -17.00 24.17 24.20
C THR A 698 -15.91 25.00 24.84
N ARG A 699 -16.25 25.74 25.90
CA ARG A 699 -15.23 26.28 26.81
C ARG A 699 -14.79 25.14 27.73
N LEU A 700 -13.54 24.70 27.61
CA LEU A 700 -13.02 23.63 28.46
C LEU A 700 -13.21 23.96 29.95
N PRO A 701 -13.75 23.03 30.75
CA PRO A 701 -13.75 23.20 32.19
C PRO A 701 -12.31 23.19 32.71
N LYS A 702 -12.11 23.76 33.91
CA LYS A 702 -10.81 23.61 34.60
C LYS A 702 -10.51 22.12 34.77
N PRO A 703 -9.26 21.67 34.52
CA PRO A 703 -8.88 20.28 34.74
C PRO A 703 -9.22 19.85 36.17
N ILE A 704 -9.83 18.67 36.31
CA ILE A 704 -9.99 18.06 37.62
C ILE A 704 -8.58 17.68 38.07
N LYS A 705 -8.09 18.27 39.16
CA LYS A 705 -6.85 17.80 39.80
C LYS A 705 -7.09 16.34 40.19
N LEU A 706 -6.42 15.41 39.51
CA LEU A 706 -6.35 14.01 39.95
C LEU A 706 -5.92 14.06 41.42
N GLN A 707 -6.72 13.50 42.32
CA GLN A 707 -6.41 13.51 43.76
C GLN A 707 -4.99 12.92 43.94
N LEU A 708 -4.13 13.69 44.61
CA LEU A 708 -2.73 13.39 44.92
C LEU A 708 -2.61 12.16 45.82
#